data_AF-A0A667XBP0-F1
#
_entry.id   AF-A0A667XBP0-F1
#
_cell.length_a   1.000
_cell.length_b   1.000
_cell.length_c   1.000
_cell.angle_alpha   90.00
_cell.angle_beta   90.00
_cell.angle_gamma   90.00
#
_symmetry.space_group_name_H-M   'P 1'
#
loop_
_entity.id
_entity.type
_entity.pdbx_description
1 polymer ?
#
loop_
_entity_poly.entity_id
_entity_poly.type
_entity_poly.pdbx_seq_one_letter_code
_entity_poly.pdbx_strand_id
1 'polypeptide(L)'
;MLESSKESLKLEAMKRIVGLIAKGKNASELFPAVVKNVASKNIELKKLVYVYLVRYAEEQQDLALLSISTFQRALKDPNQLIRASALRVLSSIRVPIIVPIMMLAIKEAATDLSPYVRKTSAHAIQKLYSLDPEQKEQLIEVIEKLLKDKSTLVAGSVVMAFEEVCPDRIDLIHKNYRKLCNLLVDVEEWGQVVIISMLTRYARTQFTSPWKEGATFDENNEKAFYDSEEEKKDQVEAKPYVMDPDHRLLLRNTKPLLQSRNTAVVMSVAQLYWHLAPKHEVSVVTKSLVRLLRSHREVQYIVLQNIATMSIQRKGMFEPYMKSFYVRSTDATHIKTLKLEILTNLANEANISTILREFQTYVKSQDKAFAAATIQAIGRCATNISEVTDTCLNGLVLLLSNRDETVVAESVVVIKKLLQMQPTQHCEIIKHMAKLFDNITVSMARASILWLIGEYCERVPKIAPDVLRKMAKSFTAEEDIVKLQTVNLAAKLYLTNSKQTKLLTQYILNLGKYDQNYDIRDRTRFIRQLIVPNEKSGALSKYARRILLAPKPAPVLESAFKDRDRFQLGTLSHSLNIKATGYLELSDWPAVAPDQSVRNVEVIEPVGSLPSLLLTYSVAVVHTCRIDSQNCYFTVSYKSLSPQLVSSGSEDESDEKSSEESDKSSSESESEQKKKKKTKKAPQKKAKPTTVNIPTFGPVKSHELLHHMTGKGLSARYHFPRQPCLYQPNMVAVQVTLTNGSDHSLEEIHIGDRSPVWGMRLKDRFLTHERLEPEASVTVSMGIDFSDSTQAANFQLCTKDDQFSVSIQPAVGELLMPSSMTEQDFCKEQGEPTLSLLQRWSHWQFMAFTHVLLFASRFAGRTVSSGALVLVTAESRESSTALLTINTDKSIMASMLLRDLKQALAQA
;
A
#
# COMPACT_ATOMS: atom_id res chain seq x y z
N MET A 1 6.75 41.14 34.81
CA MET A 1 8.09 40.50 34.69
C MET A 1 8.71 40.69 33.30
N LEU A 2 8.04 40.33 32.18
CA LEU A 2 8.59 40.43 30.81
C LEU A 2 9.18 41.80 30.41
N GLU A 3 8.66 42.88 30.98
CA GLU A 3 9.08 44.25 30.68
C GLU A 3 10.11 44.82 31.67
N SER A 4 10.60 44.00 32.62
CA SER A 4 11.68 44.40 33.54
C SER A 4 12.98 44.66 32.79
N SER A 5 13.81 45.59 33.27
CA SER A 5 15.16 45.82 32.75
C SER A 5 16.11 44.64 32.95
N LYS A 6 15.86 43.77 33.95
CA LYS A 6 16.71 42.61 34.28
C LYS A 6 16.40 41.41 33.38
N GLU A 7 17.34 41.02 32.50
CA GLU A 7 17.16 39.87 31.60
C GLU A 7 16.87 38.54 32.34
N SER A 8 17.35 38.37 33.58
CA SER A 8 17.04 37.18 34.40
C SER A 8 15.55 37.04 34.70
N LEU A 9 14.87 38.13 35.03
CA LEU A 9 13.42 38.16 35.29
C LEU A 9 12.61 37.94 34.00
N LYS A 10 13.14 38.35 32.85
CA LYS A 10 12.56 38.03 31.53
C LYS A 10 12.69 36.54 31.20
N LEU A 11 13.87 35.97 31.43
CA LEU A 11 14.17 34.56 31.20
C LEU A 11 13.29 33.67 32.09
N GLU A 12 13.12 34.02 33.36
CA GLU A 12 12.23 33.30 34.28
C GLU A 12 10.75 33.40 33.83
N ALA A 13 10.29 34.59 33.44
CA ALA A 13 8.94 34.78 32.91
C ALA A 13 8.69 33.93 31.65
N MET A 14 9.64 33.90 30.71
CA MET A 14 9.52 33.05 29.51
C MET A 14 9.54 31.55 29.86
N LYS A 15 10.35 31.12 30.84
CA LYS A 15 10.33 29.73 31.35
C LYS A 15 8.96 29.38 31.96
N ARG A 16 8.35 30.31 32.73
CA ARG A 16 6.98 30.16 33.26
C ARG A 16 5.92 30.10 32.14
N ILE A 17 6.01 30.95 31.11
CA ILE A 17 5.05 30.99 29.98
C ILE A 17 5.13 29.72 29.12
N VAL A 18 6.33 29.26 28.76
CA VAL A 18 6.48 27.98 28.04
C VAL A 18 5.98 26.81 28.90
N GLY A 19 6.11 26.89 30.23
CA GLY A 19 5.50 25.96 31.19
C GLY A 19 3.96 26.03 31.29
N LEU A 20 3.32 27.10 30.83
CA LEU A 20 1.85 27.19 30.68
C LEU A 20 1.40 26.57 29.35
N ILE A 21 2.12 26.87 28.26
CA ILE A 21 1.88 26.30 26.93
C ILE A 21 2.05 24.77 26.96
N ALA A 22 3.07 24.26 27.65
CA ALA A 22 3.29 22.83 27.87
C ALA A 22 2.20 22.15 28.71
N LYS A 23 1.34 22.92 29.39
CA LYS A 23 0.14 22.45 30.10
C LYS A 23 -1.16 22.69 29.31
N GLY A 24 -1.05 23.06 28.02
CA GLY A 24 -2.20 23.34 27.15
C GLY A 24 -2.95 24.64 27.47
N LYS A 25 -2.42 25.51 28.33
CA LYS A 25 -3.05 26.80 28.64
C LYS A 25 -2.69 27.83 27.58
N ASN A 26 -3.68 28.62 27.16
CA ASN A 26 -3.43 29.72 26.23
C ASN A 26 -2.60 30.83 26.91
N ALA A 27 -1.75 31.49 26.12
CA ALA A 27 -0.87 32.59 26.52
C ALA A 27 -0.72 33.64 25.39
N SER A 28 -1.65 33.66 24.41
CA SER A 28 -1.64 34.59 23.27
C SER A 28 -1.74 36.07 23.68
N GLU A 29 -2.44 36.39 24.76
CA GLU A 29 -2.54 37.76 25.32
C GLU A 29 -1.16 38.40 25.61
N LEU A 30 -0.14 37.58 25.90
CA LEU A 30 1.20 38.04 26.22
C LEU A 30 2.04 38.37 24.97
N PHE A 31 1.51 38.15 23.76
CA PHE A 31 2.26 38.25 22.51
C PHE A 31 2.96 39.61 22.31
N PRO A 32 2.34 40.78 22.56
CA PRO A 32 3.04 42.07 22.46
C PRO A 32 4.25 42.18 23.41
N ALA A 33 4.13 41.66 24.64
CA ALA A 33 5.20 41.69 25.63
C ALA A 33 6.32 40.68 25.34
N VAL A 34 6.02 39.60 24.59
CA VAL A 34 7.02 38.64 24.11
C VAL A 34 7.73 39.15 22.85
N VAL A 35 7.03 39.78 21.90
CA VAL A 35 7.60 40.40 20.68
C VAL A 35 8.66 41.45 21.02
N LYS A 36 8.42 42.30 22.03
CA LYS A 36 9.42 43.28 22.54
C LYS A 36 10.77 42.64 22.91
N ASN A 37 10.82 41.33 23.17
CA ASN A 37 12.00 40.61 23.64
C ASN A 37 12.75 39.80 22.55
N VAL A 38 12.27 39.78 21.30
CA VAL A 38 12.94 39.08 20.16
C VAL A 38 14.37 39.59 19.92
N ALA A 39 14.60 40.88 20.19
CA ALA A 39 15.90 41.53 20.02
C ALA A 39 16.90 41.30 21.18
N SER A 40 16.59 40.45 22.18
CA SER A 40 17.48 40.22 23.33
C SER A 40 18.84 39.66 22.93
N LYS A 41 19.90 40.07 23.65
CA LYS A 41 21.26 39.52 23.47
C LYS A 41 21.39 38.12 24.06
N ASN A 42 20.66 37.82 25.14
CA ASN A 42 20.65 36.50 25.77
C ASN A 42 20.09 35.41 24.84
N ILE A 43 20.90 34.37 24.57
CA ILE A 43 20.59 33.29 23.63
C ILE A 43 19.51 32.34 24.19
N GLU A 44 19.44 32.11 25.51
CA GLU A 44 18.34 31.31 26.10
C GLU A 44 17.00 32.03 25.98
N LEU A 45 16.98 33.32 26.33
CA LEU A 45 15.77 34.14 26.23
C LEU A 45 15.27 34.18 24.79
N LYS A 46 16.17 34.45 23.83
CA LYS A 46 15.88 34.42 22.39
C LYS A 46 15.32 33.08 21.94
N LYS A 47 15.88 31.94 22.37
CA LYS A 47 15.34 30.59 22.06
C LYS A 47 13.90 30.38 22.56
N LEU A 48 13.57 30.82 23.77
CA LEU A 48 12.21 30.69 24.32
C LEU A 48 11.21 31.60 23.60
N VAL A 49 11.60 32.84 23.30
CA VAL A 49 10.81 33.79 22.49
C VAL A 49 10.56 33.22 21.09
N TYR A 50 11.58 32.62 20.47
CA TYR A 50 11.49 31.96 19.17
C TYR A 50 10.49 30.80 19.17
N VAL A 51 10.51 29.93 20.20
CA VAL A 51 9.52 28.83 20.34
C VAL A 51 8.10 29.36 20.54
N TYR A 52 7.93 30.41 21.33
CA TYR A 52 6.63 31.07 21.54
C TYR A 52 6.07 31.65 20.23
N LEU A 53 6.89 32.35 19.44
CA LEU A 53 6.47 32.93 18.16
C LEU A 53 6.05 31.86 17.14
N VAL A 54 6.78 30.73 17.05
CA VAL A 54 6.41 29.62 16.15
C VAL A 54 5.05 29.00 16.52
N ARG A 55 4.59 29.14 17.76
CA ARG A 55 3.24 28.70 18.16
C ARG A 55 2.16 29.74 17.85
N TYR A 56 2.41 31.02 18.11
CA TYR A 56 1.37 32.06 18.16
C TYR A 56 1.35 33.04 16.99
N ALA A 57 2.37 33.05 16.10
CA ALA A 57 2.41 33.99 14.99
C ALA A 57 1.31 33.75 13.92
N GLU A 58 0.70 32.56 13.88
CA GLU A 58 -0.47 32.26 13.05
C GLU A 58 -1.75 32.89 13.61
N GLU A 59 -1.87 32.98 14.94
CA GLU A 59 -2.99 33.59 15.67
C GLU A 59 -2.90 35.13 15.75
N GLN A 60 -1.69 35.71 15.63
CA GLN A 60 -1.40 37.14 15.85
C GLN A 60 -0.50 37.71 14.75
N GLN A 61 -1.00 37.69 13.52
CA GLN A 61 -0.20 37.93 12.31
C GLN A 61 0.39 39.36 12.24
N ASP A 62 -0.42 40.40 12.48
CA ASP A 62 0.03 41.80 12.41
C ASP A 62 1.17 42.11 13.40
N LEU A 63 1.03 41.62 14.63
CA LEU A 63 2.07 41.76 15.66
C LEU A 63 3.31 40.93 15.34
N ALA A 64 3.18 39.82 14.61
CA ALA A 64 4.31 39.02 14.16
C ALA A 64 5.17 39.78 13.12
N LEU A 65 4.56 40.65 12.29
CA LEU A 65 5.28 41.47 11.30
C LEU A 65 6.38 42.33 11.95
N LEU A 66 6.13 42.85 13.15
CA LEU A 66 7.09 43.65 13.95
C LEU A 66 8.39 42.88 14.26
N SER A 67 8.35 41.54 14.25
CA SER A 67 9.52 40.70 14.51
C SER A 67 10.41 40.49 13.26
N ILE A 68 9.88 40.67 12.05
CA ILE A 68 10.56 40.32 10.79
C ILE A 68 11.87 41.10 10.61
N SER A 69 11.87 42.40 10.88
CA SER A 69 13.07 43.26 10.82
C SER A 69 14.18 42.78 11.76
N THR A 70 13.80 42.22 12.92
CA THR A 70 14.76 41.64 13.88
C THR A 70 15.27 40.29 13.40
N PHE A 71 14.45 39.47 12.73
CA PHE A 71 14.92 38.25 12.06
C PHE A 71 15.87 38.55 10.89
N GLN A 72 15.55 39.52 10.02
CA GLN A 72 16.43 39.97 8.93
C GLN A 72 17.81 40.40 9.45
N ARG A 73 17.86 41.15 10.55
CA ARG A 73 19.14 41.50 11.22
C ARG A 73 19.84 40.27 11.80
N ALA A 74 19.09 39.33 12.40
CA ALA A 74 19.66 38.10 12.97
C ALA A 74 20.17 37.09 11.93
N LEU A 75 19.74 37.17 10.67
CA LEU A 75 20.33 36.43 9.55
C LEU A 75 21.75 36.91 9.20
N LYS A 76 22.15 38.10 9.64
CA LYS A 76 23.48 38.71 9.38
C LYS A 76 24.37 38.77 10.63
N ASP A 77 23.98 38.02 11.68
CA ASP A 77 24.73 37.81 12.91
C ASP A 77 25.99 36.94 12.65
N PRO A 78 27.16 37.21 13.26
CA PRO A 78 28.36 36.39 13.05
C PRO A 78 28.20 34.94 13.53
N ASN A 79 27.26 34.64 14.44
CA ASN A 79 27.03 33.29 14.94
C ASN A 79 26.10 32.49 14.03
N GLN A 80 26.65 31.47 13.37
CA GLN A 80 25.92 30.49 12.54
C GLN A 80 24.65 29.91 13.21
N LEU A 81 24.64 29.74 14.54
CA LEU A 81 23.48 29.22 15.27
C LEU A 81 22.37 30.27 15.40
N ILE A 82 22.71 31.55 15.49
CA ILE A 82 21.74 32.66 15.53
C ILE A 82 21.14 32.85 14.14
N ARG A 83 21.96 32.82 13.08
CA ARG A 83 21.49 32.87 11.68
C ARG A 83 20.54 31.71 11.35
N ALA A 84 20.96 30.47 11.63
CA ALA A 84 20.14 29.29 11.38
C ALA A 84 18.84 29.28 12.22
N SER A 85 18.89 29.68 13.49
CA SER A 85 17.66 29.75 14.31
C SER A 85 16.72 30.88 13.87
N ALA A 86 17.24 32.02 13.42
CA ALA A 86 16.43 33.08 12.81
C ALA A 86 15.74 32.59 11.52
N LEU A 87 16.46 31.94 10.62
CA LEU A 87 15.90 31.37 9.38
C LEU A 87 14.83 30.30 9.67
N ARG A 88 15.04 29.46 10.70
CA ARG A 88 14.05 28.45 11.13
C ARG A 88 12.75 29.06 11.63
N VAL A 89 12.81 30.19 12.34
CA VAL A 89 11.59 30.86 12.84
C VAL A 89 10.92 31.66 11.74
N LEU A 90 11.68 32.46 10.98
CA LEU A 90 11.16 33.21 9.82
C LEU A 90 10.41 32.28 8.86
N SER A 91 10.99 31.11 8.56
CA SER A 91 10.35 30.10 7.69
C SER A 91 9.20 29.32 8.32
N SER A 92 8.92 29.48 9.62
CA SER A 92 7.78 28.84 10.29
C SER A 92 6.61 29.79 10.52
N ILE A 93 6.74 31.08 10.20
CA ILE A 93 5.64 32.05 10.29
C ILE A 93 4.82 31.95 9.00
N ARG A 94 3.63 31.34 9.06
CA ARG A 94 2.74 31.14 7.90
C ARG A 94 1.93 32.38 7.57
N VAL A 95 2.59 33.49 7.28
CA VAL A 95 1.95 34.77 6.88
C VAL A 95 2.36 35.10 5.44
N PRO A 96 1.45 35.01 4.44
CA PRO A 96 1.81 35.12 3.02
C PRO A 96 2.57 36.40 2.65
N ILE A 97 2.28 37.52 3.32
CA ILE A 97 2.95 38.82 3.11
C ILE A 97 4.48 38.74 3.24
N ILE A 98 5.01 37.77 3.98
CA ILE A 98 6.46 37.63 4.22
C ILE A 98 7.19 36.84 3.12
N VAL A 99 6.48 36.23 2.18
CA VAL A 99 7.04 35.32 1.16
C VAL A 99 8.23 35.90 0.39
N PRO A 100 8.19 37.15 -0.15
CA PRO A 100 9.35 37.72 -0.85
C PRO A 100 10.58 37.90 0.07
N ILE A 101 10.36 38.25 1.34
CA ILE A 101 11.42 38.41 2.35
C ILE A 101 12.03 37.04 2.70
N MET A 102 11.19 36.01 2.82
CA MET A 102 11.62 34.62 3.05
C MET A 102 12.40 34.07 1.85
N MET A 103 11.96 34.32 0.62
CA MET A 103 12.67 33.90 -0.59
C MET A 103 14.07 34.53 -0.67
N LEU A 104 14.19 35.84 -0.40
CA LEU A 104 15.49 36.53 -0.34
C LEU A 104 16.38 35.94 0.77
N ALA A 105 15.84 35.73 1.97
CA ALA A 105 16.56 35.12 3.10
C ALA A 105 17.08 33.69 2.77
N ILE A 106 16.30 32.91 2.03
CA ILE A 106 16.68 31.57 1.55
C ILE A 106 17.81 31.66 0.51
N LYS A 107 17.73 32.62 -0.44
CA LYS A 107 18.80 32.85 -1.44
C LYS A 107 20.12 33.30 -0.76
N GLU A 108 20.07 34.21 0.20
CA GLU A 108 21.26 34.59 1.01
C GLU A 108 21.81 33.40 1.81
N ALA A 109 20.96 32.66 2.54
CA ALA A 109 21.37 31.56 3.41
C ALA A 109 21.89 30.33 2.65
N ALA A 110 21.46 30.12 1.40
CA ALA A 110 21.99 29.06 0.55
C ALA A 110 23.45 29.32 0.10
N THR A 111 23.91 30.56 0.17
CA THR A 111 25.32 30.94 -0.06
C THR A 111 26.16 31.05 1.21
N ASP A 112 25.62 30.75 2.40
CA ASP A 112 26.36 30.96 3.64
C ASP A 112 27.60 30.07 3.76
N LEU A 113 28.66 30.59 4.40
CA LEU A 113 29.90 29.85 4.67
C LEU A 113 29.64 28.56 5.48
N SER A 114 28.68 28.57 6.41
CA SER A 114 28.38 27.41 7.25
C SER A 114 27.49 26.38 6.56
N PRO A 115 27.90 25.10 6.48
CA PRO A 115 27.02 24.00 6.08
C PRO A 115 25.76 23.89 6.94
N TYR A 116 25.80 24.30 8.22
CA TYR A 116 24.64 24.25 9.11
C TYR A 116 23.56 25.25 8.69
N VAL A 117 23.95 26.44 8.22
CA VAL A 117 23.03 27.46 7.69
C VAL A 117 22.50 27.02 6.32
N ARG A 118 23.35 26.48 5.43
CA ARG A 118 22.91 25.96 4.13
C ARG A 118 21.94 24.77 4.25
N LYS A 119 22.21 23.82 5.16
CA LYS A 119 21.28 22.73 5.54
C LYS A 119 19.95 23.29 6.04
N THR A 120 19.99 24.36 6.83
CA THR A 120 18.79 25.03 7.33
C THR A 120 18.01 25.73 6.21
N SER A 121 18.69 26.29 5.20
CA SER A 121 18.05 26.87 4.02
C SER A 121 17.28 25.81 3.20
N ALA A 122 17.84 24.61 3.02
CA ALA A 122 17.14 23.49 2.39
C ALA A 122 15.82 23.12 3.10
N HIS A 123 15.79 23.13 4.44
CA HIS A 123 14.54 22.92 5.20
C HIS A 123 13.59 24.12 5.22
N ALA A 124 14.05 25.33 4.86
CA ALA A 124 13.19 26.50 4.70
C ALA A 124 12.47 26.50 3.34
N ILE A 125 13.10 25.96 2.29
CA ILE A 125 12.52 25.78 0.95
C ILE A 125 11.21 24.99 1.00
N GLN A 126 11.19 23.86 1.73
CA GLN A 126 9.99 23.03 1.92
C GLN A 126 8.81 23.83 2.49
N LYS A 127 9.08 24.71 3.46
CA LYS A 127 8.04 25.51 4.14
C LYS A 127 7.55 26.67 3.28
N LEU A 128 8.45 27.35 2.56
CA LEU A 128 8.07 28.37 1.59
C LEU A 128 7.18 27.76 0.50
N TYR A 129 7.55 26.60 -0.07
CA TYR A 129 6.70 25.90 -1.04
C TYR A 129 5.31 25.51 -0.47
N SER A 130 5.25 25.12 0.80
CA SER A 130 3.96 24.83 1.48
C SER A 130 3.12 26.07 1.83
N LEU A 131 3.67 27.28 1.71
CA LEU A 131 2.99 28.56 1.96
C LEU A 131 2.62 29.26 0.64
N ASP A 132 3.50 29.20 -0.35
CA ASP A 132 3.31 29.72 -1.71
C ASP A 132 3.98 28.79 -2.75
N PRO A 133 3.19 27.98 -3.47
CA PRO A 133 3.68 27.15 -4.57
C PRO A 133 4.16 27.93 -5.81
N GLU A 134 3.80 29.21 -5.98
CA GLU A 134 4.16 30.01 -7.17
C GLU A 134 5.68 30.26 -7.25
N GLN A 135 6.37 30.31 -6.10
CA GLN A 135 7.84 30.46 -6.07
C GLN A 135 8.63 29.23 -6.54
N LYS A 136 7.96 28.16 -7.01
CA LYS A 136 8.58 26.87 -7.40
C LYS A 136 9.82 27.03 -8.30
N GLU A 137 9.78 27.90 -9.30
CA GLU A 137 10.92 28.11 -10.21
C GLU A 137 12.14 28.71 -9.48
N GLN A 138 11.92 29.74 -8.65
CA GLN A 138 12.98 30.35 -7.84
C GLN A 138 13.54 29.41 -6.77
N LEU A 139 12.73 28.48 -6.27
CA LEU A 139 13.18 27.44 -5.35
C LEU A 139 14.04 26.38 -6.06
N ILE A 140 13.71 26.04 -7.31
CA ILE A 140 14.50 25.11 -8.15
C ILE A 140 15.91 25.66 -8.40
N GLU A 141 16.07 26.97 -8.64
CA GLU A 141 17.41 27.60 -8.75
C GLU A 141 18.27 27.35 -7.51
N VAL A 142 17.67 27.51 -6.32
CA VAL A 142 18.35 27.33 -5.03
C VAL A 142 18.66 25.85 -4.78
N ILE A 143 17.74 24.95 -5.15
CA ILE A 143 17.96 23.49 -5.08
C ILE A 143 19.11 23.07 -6.00
N GLU A 144 19.19 23.52 -7.26
CA GLU A 144 20.32 23.18 -8.14
C GLU A 144 21.66 23.70 -7.56
N LYS A 145 21.67 24.90 -6.97
CA LYS A 145 22.85 25.46 -6.32
C LYS A 145 23.29 24.65 -5.10
N LEU A 146 22.34 24.22 -4.27
CA LEU A 146 22.62 23.42 -3.06
C LEU A 146 22.96 21.96 -3.37
N LEU A 147 22.42 21.35 -4.45
CA LEU A 147 22.82 20.01 -4.90
C LEU A 147 24.30 19.96 -5.30
N LYS A 148 24.86 21.09 -5.75
CA LYS A 148 26.29 21.22 -6.11
C LYS A 148 27.23 21.34 -4.90
N ASP A 149 26.71 21.59 -3.67
CA ASP A 149 27.51 21.69 -2.43
C ASP A 149 28.36 20.43 -2.16
N LYS A 150 29.59 20.61 -1.69
CA LYS A 150 30.53 19.52 -1.33
C LYS A 150 30.23 18.89 0.04
N SER A 151 29.40 19.51 0.89
CA SER A 151 29.17 19.05 2.27
C SER A 151 28.08 17.96 2.41
N THR A 152 28.45 16.82 3.01
CA THR A 152 27.53 15.71 3.32
C THR A 152 26.40 16.10 4.27
N LEU A 153 26.64 17.05 5.18
CA LEU A 153 25.64 17.60 6.12
C LEU A 153 24.46 18.27 5.40
N VAL A 154 24.66 18.76 4.18
CA VAL A 154 23.66 19.50 3.41
C VAL A 154 22.89 18.58 2.48
N ALA A 155 23.56 17.58 1.88
CA ALA A 155 23.00 16.70 0.85
C ALA A 155 21.65 16.05 1.21
N GLY A 156 21.52 15.49 2.42
CA GLY A 156 20.28 14.84 2.87
C GLY A 156 19.07 15.78 2.90
N SER A 157 19.24 16.99 3.44
CA SER A 157 18.18 18.00 3.50
C SER A 157 17.83 18.58 2.14
N VAL A 158 18.80 18.68 1.22
CA VAL A 158 18.56 19.17 -0.14
C VAL A 158 17.79 18.15 -0.98
N VAL A 159 18.10 16.86 -0.88
CA VAL A 159 17.32 15.82 -1.56
C VAL A 159 15.90 15.74 -0.97
N MET A 160 15.73 15.97 0.34
CA MET A 160 14.41 16.10 0.96
C MET A 160 13.62 17.34 0.47
N ALA A 161 14.30 18.42 0.09
CA ALA A 161 13.67 19.60 -0.51
C ALA A 161 13.34 19.41 -2.00
N PHE A 162 14.22 18.75 -2.76
CA PHE A 162 14.00 18.35 -4.14
C PHE A 162 12.76 17.44 -4.28
N GLU A 163 12.61 16.47 -3.38
CA GLU A 163 11.50 15.52 -3.35
C GLU A 163 10.13 16.18 -3.11
N GLU A 164 10.08 17.24 -2.31
CA GLU A 164 8.85 17.97 -2.02
C GLU A 164 8.46 18.94 -3.16
N VAL A 165 9.45 19.66 -3.72
CA VAL A 165 9.22 20.78 -4.65
C VAL A 165 9.16 20.35 -6.12
N CYS A 166 10.07 19.45 -6.54
CA CYS A 166 10.33 19.17 -7.94
C CYS A 166 10.79 17.73 -8.25
N PRO A 167 10.07 16.68 -7.78
CA PRO A 167 10.44 15.28 -8.03
C PRO A 167 10.51 14.94 -9.54
N ASP A 168 9.82 15.70 -10.38
CA ASP A 168 9.80 15.54 -11.84
C ASP A 168 11.10 16.01 -12.53
N ARG A 169 11.92 16.85 -11.89
CA ARG A 169 13.12 17.46 -12.48
C ARG A 169 14.36 16.57 -12.33
N ILE A 170 14.25 15.35 -12.87
CA ILE A 170 15.27 14.31 -12.83
C ILE A 170 16.63 14.82 -13.34
N ASP A 171 16.66 15.78 -14.28
CA ASP A 171 17.85 16.48 -14.81
C ASP A 171 18.85 16.92 -13.73
N LEU A 172 18.34 17.40 -12.59
CA LEU A 172 19.15 17.90 -11.48
C LEU A 172 19.87 16.77 -10.74
N ILE A 173 19.25 15.59 -10.72
CA ILE A 173 19.82 14.36 -10.15
C ILE A 173 20.80 13.71 -11.12
N HIS A 174 20.55 13.70 -12.45
CA HIS A 174 21.51 13.18 -13.44
C HIS A 174 22.91 13.79 -13.25
N LYS A 175 23.00 15.13 -13.16
CA LYS A 175 24.26 15.86 -12.94
C LYS A 175 24.99 15.51 -11.64
N ASN A 176 24.27 15.00 -10.63
CA ASN A 176 24.78 14.77 -9.27
C ASN A 176 24.76 13.29 -8.84
N TYR A 177 24.31 12.36 -9.70
CA TYR A 177 24.00 10.98 -9.33
C TYR A 177 25.20 10.25 -8.70
N ARG A 178 26.35 10.21 -9.40
CA ARG A 178 27.56 9.52 -8.91
C ARG A 178 28.09 10.12 -7.61
N LYS A 179 28.00 11.45 -7.49
CA LYS A 179 28.36 12.19 -6.27
C LYS A 179 27.46 11.77 -5.09
N LEU A 180 26.15 11.72 -5.28
CA LEU A 180 25.21 11.27 -4.24
C LEU A 180 25.45 9.80 -3.87
N CYS A 181 25.68 8.92 -4.85
CA CYS A 181 26.03 7.52 -4.60
C CYS A 181 27.35 7.36 -3.83
N ASN A 182 28.37 8.16 -4.10
CA ASN A 182 29.67 8.09 -3.42
C ASN A 182 29.64 8.69 -2.00
N LEU A 183 28.97 9.83 -1.82
CA LEU A 183 28.86 10.49 -0.51
C LEU A 183 27.91 9.76 0.46
N LEU A 184 27.10 8.81 -0.01
CA LEU A 184 26.00 8.22 0.75
C LEU A 184 26.42 7.63 2.12
N VAL A 185 27.61 7.04 2.22
CA VAL A 185 28.10 6.44 3.47
C VAL A 185 28.40 7.50 4.53
N ASP A 186 28.81 8.70 4.12
CA ASP A 186 29.23 9.82 4.98
C ASP A 186 28.11 10.84 5.26
N VAL A 187 26.90 10.61 4.71
CA VAL A 187 25.69 11.39 5.02
C VAL A 187 25.03 10.87 6.30
N GLU A 188 24.39 11.74 7.07
CA GLU A 188 23.64 11.37 8.28
C GLU A 188 22.52 10.35 8.01
N GLU A 189 22.20 9.51 8.98
CA GLU A 189 21.28 8.37 8.83
C GLU A 189 19.89 8.74 8.26
N TRP A 190 19.35 9.90 8.64
CA TRP A 190 18.09 10.41 8.11
C TRP A 190 18.19 10.82 6.64
N GLY A 191 19.32 11.42 6.24
CA GLY A 191 19.63 11.75 4.87
C GLY A 191 19.86 10.50 4.02
N GLN A 192 20.50 9.46 4.56
CA GLN A 192 20.68 8.18 3.88
C GLN A 192 19.34 7.56 3.46
N VAL A 193 18.35 7.52 4.36
CA VAL A 193 16.99 7.02 4.07
C VAL A 193 16.33 7.78 2.91
N VAL A 194 16.36 9.12 2.94
CA VAL A 194 15.75 9.96 1.89
C VAL A 194 16.46 9.80 0.55
N ILE A 195 17.81 9.83 0.55
CA ILE A 195 18.60 9.66 -0.68
C ILE A 195 18.40 8.26 -1.28
N ILE A 196 18.33 7.20 -0.46
CA ILE A 196 18.06 5.84 -0.93
C ILE A 196 16.66 5.73 -1.56
N SER A 197 15.65 6.35 -0.97
CA SER A 197 14.28 6.38 -1.52
C SER A 197 14.24 7.08 -2.89
N MET A 198 14.84 8.28 -2.97
CA MET A 198 14.97 9.05 -4.21
C MET A 198 15.71 8.26 -5.30
N LEU A 199 16.88 7.71 -4.96
CA LEU A 199 17.69 6.92 -5.89
C LEU A 199 16.99 5.62 -6.32
N THR A 200 16.09 5.05 -5.51
CA THR A 200 15.28 3.88 -5.89
C THR A 200 14.29 4.21 -7.02
N ARG A 201 13.59 5.34 -6.92
CA ARG A 201 12.67 5.83 -7.97
C ARG A 201 13.44 6.35 -9.20
N TYR A 202 14.56 7.04 -9.01
CA TYR A 202 15.47 7.41 -10.09
C TYR A 202 15.89 6.16 -10.87
N ALA A 203 16.42 5.13 -10.20
CA ALA A 203 16.90 3.93 -10.86
C ALA A 203 15.79 3.17 -11.61
N ARG A 204 14.55 3.17 -11.09
CA ARG A 204 13.39 2.60 -11.79
C ARG A 204 13.01 3.33 -13.06
N THR A 205 13.20 4.65 -13.14
CA THR A 205 12.89 5.45 -14.35
C THR A 205 14.07 5.55 -15.32
N GLN A 206 15.31 5.33 -14.87
CA GLN A 206 16.53 5.66 -15.63
C GLN A 206 17.43 4.47 -16.03
N PHE A 207 17.11 3.24 -15.64
CA PHE A 207 17.84 2.02 -16.06
C PHE A 207 16.86 0.96 -16.60
N THR A 208 17.31 0.09 -17.51
CA THR A 208 16.46 -1.05 -17.93
C THR A 208 16.43 -2.16 -16.87
N SER A 209 15.35 -2.96 -16.86
CA SER A 209 15.16 -4.03 -15.88
C SER A 209 16.30 -5.07 -15.87
N PRO A 210 16.87 -5.41 -14.70
CA PRO A 210 17.88 -6.47 -14.53
C PRO A 210 17.27 -7.86 -14.38
N TRP A 211 16.01 -8.04 -14.80
CA TRP A 211 15.26 -9.29 -14.66
C TRP A 211 14.99 -9.98 -16.01
N LYS A 212 15.65 -9.53 -17.09
CA LYS A 212 15.57 -10.12 -18.43
C LYS A 212 15.99 -11.59 -18.39
N GLU A 213 15.15 -12.46 -18.94
CA GLU A 213 15.35 -13.90 -18.95
C GLU A 213 16.23 -14.29 -20.15
N GLY A 214 17.09 -15.30 -19.97
CA GLY A 214 18.16 -15.65 -20.93
C GLY A 214 19.54 -15.05 -20.62
N ALA A 215 19.67 -14.26 -19.55
CA ALA A 215 20.95 -13.76 -19.07
C ALA A 215 21.71 -14.80 -18.22
N THR A 216 22.77 -15.38 -18.77
CA THR A 216 23.87 -15.93 -17.96
C THR A 216 24.60 -14.78 -17.26
N PHE A 217 25.06 -15.04 -16.03
CA PHE A 217 25.86 -14.12 -15.23
C PHE A 217 27.17 -14.82 -14.87
N ASP A 218 28.29 -14.30 -15.33
CA ASP A 218 29.60 -14.66 -14.77
C ASP A 218 29.78 -13.94 -13.43
N GLU A 219 29.96 -14.70 -12.35
CA GLU A 219 30.29 -14.14 -11.04
C GLU A 219 31.79 -13.79 -10.90
N ASN A 220 32.63 -14.19 -11.87
CA ASN A 220 34.06 -13.92 -11.91
C ASN A 220 34.42 -12.92 -13.03
N ASN A 221 34.76 -11.68 -12.66
CA ASN A 221 35.58 -10.81 -13.51
C ASN A 221 36.68 -10.11 -12.71
N GLU A 222 37.41 -10.92 -11.95
CA GLU A 222 38.78 -10.63 -11.56
C GLU A 222 39.66 -11.74 -12.16
N LYS A 223 40.51 -11.36 -13.13
CA LYS A 223 41.47 -12.20 -13.89
C LYS A 223 40.91 -13.13 -14.99
N ALA A 224 40.96 -12.63 -16.22
CA ALA A 224 41.21 -13.43 -17.43
C ALA A 224 42.01 -12.57 -18.43
N PHE A 225 43.33 -12.54 -18.28
CA PHE A 225 44.27 -11.79 -19.16
C PHE A 225 45.01 -12.71 -20.16
N TYR A 226 44.93 -14.02 -19.94
CA TYR A 226 45.36 -15.06 -20.87
C TYR A 226 44.37 -16.23 -20.79
N ASP A 227 43.62 -16.46 -21.86
CA ASP A 227 43.59 -17.77 -22.53
C ASP A 227 43.29 -17.57 -24.03
N SER A 228 43.50 -18.60 -24.84
CA SER A 228 43.70 -18.48 -26.30
C SER A 228 42.44 -18.78 -27.11
N GLU A 229 42.34 -18.23 -28.32
CA GLU A 229 41.26 -18.57 -29.26
C GLU A 229 41.48 -19.96 -29.90
N GLU A 230 40.56 -20.90 -29.67
CA GLU A 230 40.35 -22.09 -30.52
C GLU A 230 38.87 -22.25 -30.90
N GLU A 231 38.61 -22.57 -32.17
CA GLU A 231 37.28 -22.49 -32.79
C GLU A 231 36.28 -23.56 -32.33
N LYS A 232 35.09 -23.16 -31.83
CA LYS A 232 33.92 -24.07 -31.67
C LYS A 232 32.57 -23.47 -32.10
N LYS A 233 32.39 -23.38 -33.42
CA LYS A 233 31.14 -23.56 -34.20
C LYS A 233 29.80 -23.08 -33.59
N ASP A 234 29.25 -22.03 -34.21
CA ASP A 234 27.81 -21.79 -34.44
C ASP A 234 26.83 -22.25 -33.34
N GLN A 235 26.88 -21.57 -32.20
CA GLN A 235 25.69 -21.36 -31.37
C GLN A 235 25.42 -19.86 -31.26
N VAL A 236 24.14 -19.47 -31.18
CA VAL A 236 23.77 -18.06 -31.02
C VAL A 236 23.98 -17.66 -29.56
N GLU A 237 25.21 -17.26 -29.24
CA GLU A 237 25.56 -16.80 -27.90
C GLU A 237 24.71 -15.59 -27.49
N ALA A 238 23.90 -15.78 -26.45
CA ALA A 238 23.17 -14.70 -25.83
C ALA A 238 24.18 -13.76 -25.15
N LYS A 239 24.36 -12.55 -25.69
CA LYS A 239 25.27 -11.55 -25.12
C LYS A 239 25.06 -11.45 -23.60
N PRO A 240 26.12 -11.65 -22.78
CA PRO A 240 26.02 -11.58 -21.32
C PRO A 240 25.36 -10.28 -20.87
N TYR A 241 24.56 -10.35 -19.80
CA TYR A 241 23.88 -9.16 -19.27
C TYR A 241 24.88 -8.24 -18.57
N VAL A 242 25.45 -7.31 -19.34
CA VAL A 242 26.24 -6.19 -18.78
C VAL A 242 25.27 -5.22 -18.10
N MET A 243 25.27 -5.26 -16.77
CA MET A 243 24.55 -4.29 -15.95
C MET A 243 25.16 -2.89 -16.12
N ASP A 244 24.32 -1.86 -16.21
CA ASP A 244 24.80 -0.47 -16.33
C ASP A 244 25.75 -0.11 -15.16
N PRO A 245 26.95 0.45 -15.43
CA PRO A 245 27.94 0.76 -14.39
C PRO A 245 27.42 1.68 -13.28
N ASP A 246 26.52 2.63 -13.61
CA ASP A 246 25.92 3.54 -12.63
C ASP A 246 24.87 2.84 -11.77
N HIS A 247 24.13 1.89 -12.34
CA HIS A 247 23.25 1.01 -11.57
C HIS A 247 24.06 0.09 -10.64
N ARG A 248 25.21 -0.41 -11.12
CA ARG A 248 26.12 -1.24 -10.31
C ARG A 248 26.78 -0.43 -9.18
N LEU A 249 27.13 0.83 -9.43
CA LEU A 249 27.67 1.77 -8.43
C LEU A 249 26.71 1.96 -7.24
N LEU A 250 25.42 2.15 -7.52
CA LEU A 250 24.38 2.30 -6.48
C LEU A 250 24.29 1.07 -5.57
N LEU A 251 24.28 -0.15 -6.15
CA LEU A 251 24.28 -1.38 -5.36
C LEU A 251 25.57 -1.55 -4.56
N ARG A 252 26.74 -1.31 -5.19
CA ARG A 252 28.04 -1.42 -4.52
C ARG A 252 28.13 -0.50 -3.30
N ASN A 253 27.73 0.76 -3.44
CA ASN A 253 27.87 1.77 -2.38
C ASN A 253 26.77 1.66 -1.30
N THR A 254 25.63 1.02 -1.59
CA THR A 254 24.59 0.74 -0.58
C THR A 254 24.84 -0.57 0.19
N LYS A 255 25.58 -1.53 -0.37
CA LYS A 255 25.92 -2.82 0.29
C LYS A 255 26.47 -2.69 1.73
N PRO A 256 27.37 -1.75 2.08
CA PRO A 256 27.87 -1.59 3.45
C PRO A 256 26.78 -1.15 4.45
N LEU A 257 25.80 -0.36 3.98
CA LEU A 257 24.74 0.19 4.82
C LEU A 257 23.78 -0.87 5.36
N LEU A 258 23.77 -2.10 4.80
CA LEU A 258 23.14 -3.28 5.40
C LEU A 258 23.72 -3.65 6.78
N GLN A 259 24.90 -3.16 7.15
CA GLN A 259 25.52 -3.35 8.46
C GLN A 259 25.24 -2.21 9.46
N SER A 260 24.55 -1.14 9.03
CA SER A 260 24.26 0.03 9.87
C SER A 260 23.49 -0.31 11.15
N ARG A 261 23.63 0.59 12.15
CA ARG A 261 22.92 0.49 13.45
C ARG A 261 21.46 0.94 13.32
N ASN A 262 21.20 1.97 12.52
CA ASN A 262 19.86 2.49 12.29
C ASN A 262 19.02 1.52 11.45
N THR A 263 17.90 1.09 12.02
CA THR A 263 17.02 0.08 11.43
C THR A 263 16.30 0.57 10.18
N ALA A 264 16.03 1.89 10.07
CA ALA A 264 15.41 2.49 8.90
C ALA A 264 16.37 2.46 7.69
N VAL A 265 17.66 2.75 7.89
CA VAL A 265 18.68 2.65 6.82
C VAL A 265 18.75 1.23 6.27
N VAL A 266 18.85 0.21 7.14
CA VAL A 266 18.86 -1.20 6.71
C VAL A 266 17.59 -1.57 5.93
N MET A 267 16.42 -1.09 6.37
CA MET A 267 15.15 -1.32 5.66
C MET A 267 15.07 -0.59 4.31
N SER A 268 15.59 0.63 4.18
CA SER A 268 15.66 1.35 2.91
C SER A 268 16.59 0.64 1.92
N VAL A 269 17.74 0.12 2.36
CA VAL A 269 18.62 -0.68 1.50
C VAL A 269 17.96 -2.01 1.12
N ALA A 270 17.23 -2.66 2.04
CA ALA A 270 16.49 -3.88 1.74
C ALA A 270 15.39 -3.65 0.68
N GLN A 271 14.67 -2.53 0.78
CA GLN A 271 13.69 -2.06 -0.21
C GLN A 271 14.35 -1.78 -1.58
N LEU A 272 15.49 -1.07 -1.59
CA LEU A 272 16.26 -0.78 -2.80
C LEU A 272 16.69 -2.08 -3.50
N TYR A 273 17.32 -3.01 -2.75
CA TYR A 273 17.75 -4.30 -3.30
C TYR A 273 16.58 -5.15 -3.81
N TRP A 274 15.45 -5.17 -3.08
CA TRP A 274 14.25 -5.89 -3.51
C TRP A 274 13.71 -5.39 -4.85
N HIS A 275 13.68 -4.06 -5.05
CA HIS A 275 13.12 -3.44 -6.25
C HIS A 275 14.09 -3.24 -7.41
N LEU A 276 15.41 -3.29 -7.18
CA LEU A 276 16.45 -2.99 -8.19
C LEU A 276 17.47 -4.09 -8.45
N ALA A 277 17.81 -4.97 -7.50
CA ALA A 277 18.95 -5.87 -7.69
C ALA A 277 18.61 -7.07 -8.60
N PRO A 278 19.61 -7.71 -9.25
CA PRO A 278 19.44 -8.97 -9.98
C PRO A 278 18.85 -10.07 -9.09
N LYS A 279 18.17 -11.06 -9.70
CA LYS A 279 17.39 -12.08 -8.96
C LYS A 279 18.21 -12.81 -7.88
N HIS A 280 19.51 -13.06 -8.10
CA HIS A 280 20.43 -13.72 -7.15
C HIS A 280 20.90 -12.83 -5.99
N GLU A 281 21.27 -11.57 -6.24
CA GLU A 281 21.89 -10.69 -5.23
C GLU A 281 20.94 -10.27 -4.09
N VAL A 282 19.62 -10.33 -4.28
CA VAL A 282 18.65 -9.96 -3.24
C VAL A 282 18.82 -10.81 -1.96
N SER A 283 19.38 -12.02 -2.08
CA SER A 283 19.72 -12.90 -0.95
C SER A 283 20.71 -12.29 0.06
N VAL A 284 21.55 -11.33 -0.36
CA VAL A 284 22.51 -10.63 0.51
C VAL A 284 21.80 -9.89 1.66
N VAL A 285 20.55 -9.46 1.44
CA VAL A 285 19.74 -8.70 2.39
C VAL A 285 19.26 -9.57 3.56
N THR A 286 19.04 -10.88 3.36
CA THR A 286 18.42 -11.81 4.33
C THR A 286 19.07 -11.73 5.71
N LYS A 287 20.40 -11.84 5.78
CA LYS A 287 21.17 -11.86 7.04
C LYS A 287 20.96 -10.58 7.85
N SER A 288 20.80 -9.44 7.19
CA SER A 288 20.56 -8.16 7.84
C SER A 288 19.12 -7.96 8.29
N LEU A 289 18.12 -8.43 7.54
CA LEU A 289 16.73 -8.45 8.00
C LEU A 289 16.56 -9.35 9.24
N VAL A 290 17.15 -10.55 9.22
CA VAL A 290 17.14 -11.47 10.37
C VAL A 290 17.88 -10.88 11.58
N ARG A 291 18.93 -10.05 11.37
CA ARG A 291 19.57 -9.27 12.44
C ARG A 291 18.62 -8.28 13.12
N LEU A 292 17.75 -7.59 12.35
CA LEU A 292 16.77 -6.65 12.91
C LEU A 292 15.69 -7.31 13.77
N LEU A 293 15.48 -8.64 13.65
CA LEU A 293 14.56 -9.39 14.51
C LEU A 293 14.99 -9.47 16.00
N ARG A 294 16.17 -8.91 16.33
CA ARG A 294 16.69 -8.76 17.70
C ARG A 294 16.47 -7.35 18.28
N SER A 295 15.93 -6.41 17.50
CA SER A 295 15.59 -5.04 17.92
C SER A 295 14.26 -4.98 18.69
N HIS A 296 13.79 -3.78 19.03
CA HIS A 296 12.51 -3.56 19.72
C HIS A 296 11.31 -4.13 18.93
N ARG A 297 10.21 -4.41 19.64
CA ARG A 297 8.99 -5.08 19.14
C ARG A 297 8.41 -4.40 17.90
N GLU A 298 8.47 -3.09 17.85
CA GLU A 298 7.94 -2.22 16.82
C GLU A 298 8.73 -2.40 15.51
N VAL A 299 10.07 -2.49 15.63
CA VAL A 299 10.96 -2.85 14.52
C VAL A 299 10.72 -4.29 14.09
N GLN A 300 10.61 -5.24 15.03
CA GLN A 300 10.32 -6.64 14.69
C GLN A 300 9.03 -6.78 13.88
N TYR A 301 7.96 -6.06 14.26
CA TYR A 301 6.69 -6.08 13.53
C TYR A 301 6.83 -5.62 12.08
N ILE A 302 7.40 -4.44 11.83
CA ILE A 302 7.61 -3.90 10.48
C ILE A 302 8.55 -4.81 9.66
N VAL A 303 9.64 -5.30 10.25
CA VAL A 303 10.58 -6.19 9.56
C VAL A 303 9.92 -7.52 9.18
N LEU A 304 9.20 -8.17 10.11
CA LEU A 304 8.49 -9.42 9.84
C LEU A 304 7.40 -9.24 8.78
N GLN A 305 6.70 -8.11 8.76
CA GLN A 305 5.69 -7.79 7.74
C GLN A 305 6.29 -7.69 6.33
N ASN A 306 7.50 -7.16 6.22
CA ASN A 306 8.24 -7.13 4.95
C ASN A 306 8.76 -8.52 4.56
N ILE A 307 9.32 -9.29 5.52
CA ILE A 307 9.74 -10.69 5.28
C ILE A 307 8.56 -11.59 4.87
N ALA A 308 7.38 -11.41 5.46
CA ALA A 308 6.17 -12.15 5.09
C ALA A 308 5.81 -11.95 3.62
N THR A 309 5.94 -10.72 3.10
CA THR A 309 5.72 -10.41 1.68
C THR A 309 6.83 -11.00 0.80
N MET A 310 8.10 -10.79 1.18
CA MET A 310 9.25 -11.35 0.44
C MET A 310 9.23 -12.88 0.32
N SER A 311 8.78 -13.58 1.37
CA SER A 311 8.70 -15.05 1.43
C SER A 311 7.62 -15.66 0.54
N ILE A 312 6.55 -14.92 0.19
CA ILE A 312 5.54 -15.37 -0.76
C ILE A 312 6.15 -15.49 -2.16
N GLN A 313 6.86 -14.47 -2.62
CA GLN A 313 7.48 -14.46 -3.94
C GLN A 313 8.76 -15.30 -4.03
N ARG A 314 9.57 -15.37 -2.95
CA ARG A 314 10.92 -15.99 -2.98
C ARG A 314 11.20 -16.85 -1.74
N LYS A 315 10.47 -17.96 -1.59
CA LYS A 315 10.56 -18.90 -0.45
C LYS A 315 11.99 -19.20 0.03
N GLY A 316 12.88 -19.65 -0.86
CA GLY A 316 14.25 -20.06 -0.48
C GLY A 316 15.11 -18.96 0.15
N MET A 317 14.72 -17.68 0.07
CA MET A 317 15.49 -16.55 0.61
C MET A 317 15.71 -16.61 2.13
N PHE A 318 14.78 -17.19 2.89
CA PHE A 318 14.84 -17.19 4.37
C PHE A 318 14.94 -18.60 4.99
N GLU A 319 14.92 -19.66 4.17
CA GLU A 319 14.98 -21.06 4.62
C GLU A 319 16.19 -21.39 5.52
N PRO A 320 17.43 -20.92 5.23
CA PRO A 320 18.58 -21.13 6.14
C PRO A 320 18.41 -20.53 7.55
N TYR A 321 17.48 -19.59 7.71
CA TYR A 321 17.22 -18.88 8.96
C TYR A 321 15.91 -19.30 9.65
N MET A 322 15.23 -20.35 9.18
CA MET A 322 13.91 -20.82 9.66
C MET A 322 13.73 -20.79 11.18
N LYS A 323 14.72 -21.28 11.94
CA LYS A 323 14.72 -21.30 13.43
C LYS A 323 14.58 -19.91 14.09
N SER A 324 14.94 -18.84 13.38
CA SER A 324 14.80 -17.44 13.84
C SER A 324 13.34 -16.98 13.89
N PHE A 325 12.47 -17.62 13.09
CA PHE A 325 11.05 -17.32 13.00
C PHE A 325 10.19 -18.15 13.97
N TYR A 326 10.79 -19.06 14.75
CA TYR A 326 10.06 -19.82 15.76
C TYR A 326 9.43 -18.91 16.82
N VAL A 327 8.22 -19.25 17.26
CA VAL A 327 7.40 -18.40 18.13
C VAL A 327 7.75 -18.62 19.60
N ARG A 328 8.06 -17.54 20.32
CA ARG A 328 8.31 -17.57 21.77
C ARG A 328 7.03 -17.28 22.53
N SER A 329 6.91 -17.81 23.76
CA SER A 329 5.80 -17.49 24.67
C SER A 329 5.65 -15.98 24.90
N THR A 330 6.78 -15.29 25.06
CA THR A 330 6.90 -13.83 25.28
C THR A 330 6.62 -12.95 24.06
N ASP A 331 6.53 -13.50 22.85
CA ASP A 331 6.21 -12.71 21.65
C ASP A 331 4.75 -12.25 21.69
N ALA A 332 4.46 -10.99 21.33
CA ALA A 332 3.08 -10.51 21.25
C ALA A 332 2.29 -11.16 20.08
N THR A 333 0.98 -11.31 20.20
CA THR A 333 0.11 -12.00 19.22
C THR A 333 0.36 -11.59 17.77
N HIS A 334 0.50 -10.28 17.48
CA HIS A 334 0.79 -9.81 16.12
C HIS A 334 2.18 -10.17 15.57
N ILE A 335 3.16 -10.47 16.44
CA ILE A 335 4.46 -11.05 16.05
C ILE A 335 4.29 -12.57 15.90
N LYS A 336 3.52 -13.22 16.78
CA LYS A 336 3.23 -14.66 16.69
C LYS A 336 2.59 -15.02 15.35
N THR A 337 1.56 -14.28 14.92
CA THR A 337 0.88 -14.50 13.63
C THR A 337 1.78 -14.20 12.42
N LEU A 338 2.58 -13.13 12.45
CA LEU A 338 3.56 -12.82 11.38
C LEU A 338 4.63 -13.92 11.23
N LYS A 339 5.17 -14.41 12.35
CA LYS A 339 6.14 -15.52 12.38
C LYS A 339 5.56 -16.81 11.82
N LEU A 340 4.35 -17.16 12.25
CA LEU A 340 3.58 -18.29 11.75
C LEU A 340 3.33 -18.20 10.24
N GLU A 341 2.99 -17.01 9.73
CA GLU A 341 2.79 -16.78 8.30
C GLU A 341 4.07 -17.04 7.50
N ILE A 342 5.21 -16.52 7.97
CA ILE A 342 6.51 -16.77 7.35
C ILE A 342 6.85 -18.27 7.36
N LEU A 343 6.66 -18.96 8.49
CA LEU A 343 6.86 -20.41 8.57
C LEU A 343 5.93 -21.20 7.63
N THR A 344 4.71 -20.71 7.39
CA THR A 344 3.77 -21.31 6.42
C THR A 344 4.23 -21.11 4.98
N ASN A 345 4.78 -19.95 4.65
CA ASN A 345 5.31 -19.65 3.31
C ASN A 345 6.60 -20.42 3.01
N LEU A 346 7.46 -20.64 4.02
CA LEU A 346 8.70 -21.40 3.93
C LEU A 346 8.50 -22.93 3.92
N ALA A 347 7.27 -23.42 4.07
CA ALA A 347 7.00 -24.85 4.10
C ALA A 347 7.26 -25.51 2.73
N ASN A 348 8.17 -26.49 2.74
CA ASN A 348 8.61 -27.34 1.64
C ASN A 348 8.62 -28.81 2.11
N GLU A 349 8.58 -29.77 1.18
CA GLU A 349 8.57 -31.22 1.48
C GLU A 349 9.71 -31.67 2.41
N ALA A 350 10.91 -31.12 2.23
CA ALA A 350 12.07 -31.45 3.08
C ALA A 350 11.97 -30.92 4.54
N ASN A 351 11.17 -29.88 4.80
CA ASN A 351 11.17 -29.17 6.09
C ASN A 351 9.83 -29.25 6.86
N ILE A 352 8.72 -29.60 6.18
CA ILE A 352 7.34 -29.60 6.71
C ILE A 352 7.18 -30.44 7.99
N SER A 353 7.88 -31.57 8.10
CA SER A 353 7.84 -32.46 9.28
C SER A 353 8.34 -31.79 10.56
N THR A 354 9.24 -30.80 10.44
CA THR A 354 9.73 -29.99 11.57
C THR A 354 8.79 -28.84 11.88
N ILE A 355 8.25 -28.17 10.85
CA ILE A 355 7.31 -27.05 10.99
C ILE A 355 6.00 -27.51 11.64
N LEU A 356 5.45 -28.67 11.24
CA LEU A 356 4.24 -29.21 11.85
C LEU A 356 4.44 -29.65 13.31
N ARG A 357 5.65 -30.08 13.68
CA ARG A 357 6.00 -30.39 15.08
C ARG A 357 5.97 -29.13 15.95
N GLU A 358 6.47 -28.01 15.45
CA GLU A 358 6.32 -26.70 16.09
C GLU A 358 4.83 -26.30 16.16
N PHE A 359 4.09 -26.39 15.04
CA PHE A 359 2.66 -26.01 15.00
C PHE A 359 1.79 -26.84 15.96
N GLN A 360 2.10 -28.12 16.19
CA GLN A 360 1.43 -28.95 17.21
C GLN A 360 1.60 -28.41 18.64
N THR A 361 2.64 -27.64 18.93
CA THR A 361 2.79 -26.90 20.20
C THR A 361 2.01 -25.59 20.18
N TYR A 362 2.01 -24.87 19.05
CA TYR A 362 1.35 -23.56 18.90
C TYR A 362 -0.18 -23.66 19.00
N VAL A 363 -0.79 -24.76 18.51
CA VAL A 363 -2.22 -25.06 18.70
C VAL A 363 -2.60 -25.21 20.18
N LYS A 364 -1.67 -25.62 21.04
CA LYS A 364 -1.88 -25.78 22.50
C LYS A 364 -1.66 -24.49 23.30
N SER A 365 -1.48 -23.35 22.64
CA SER A 365 -1.25 -22.07 23.30
C SER A 365 -2.50 -21.52 24.00
N GLN A 366 -2.29 -20.65 24.98
CA GLN A 366 -3.36 -19.96 25.71
C GLN A 366 -4.11 -18.95 24.81
N ASP A 367 -3.41 -18.36 23.84
CA ASP A 367 -3.95 -17.40 22.86
C ASP A 367 -4.76 -18.15 21.79
N LYS A 368 -6.08 -18.20 21.97
CA LYS A 368 -6.99 -18.94 21.09
C LYS A 368 -7.05 -18.38 19.67
N ALA A 369 -6.79 -17.08 19.49
CA ALA A 369 -6.71 -16.46 18.17
C ALA A 369 -5.44 -16.91 17.42
N PHE A 370 -4.31 -16.99 18.12
CA PHE A 370 -3.08 -17.57 17.57
C PHE A 370 -3.20 -19.08 17.30
N ALA A 371 -3.90 -19.83 18.18
CA ALA A 371 -4.18 -21.24 17.94
C ALA A 371 -5.05 -21.47 16.68
N ALA A 372 -6.10 -20.66 16.48
CA ALA A 372 -6.93 -20.69 15.27
C ALA A 372 -6.11 -20.33 14.01
N ALA A 373 -5.30 -19.28 14.05
CA ALA A 373 -4.39 -18.94 12.95
C ALA A 373 -3.41 -20.10 12.63
N THR A 374 -2.93 -20.82 13.64
CA THR A 374 -2.08 -22.00 13.47
C THR A 374 -2.81 -23.14 12.75
N ILE A 375 -4.10 -23.32 13.01
CA ILE A 375 -4.94 -24.31 12.31
C ILE A 375 -5.11 -23.94 10.84
N GLN A 376 -5.31 -22.64 10.51
CA GLN A 376 -5.30 -22.16 9.12
C GLN A 376 -3.94 -22.35 8.43
N ALA A 377 -2.83 -22.21 9.16
CA ALA A 377 -1.49 -22.49 8.65
C ALA A 377 -1.31 -23.98 8.31
N ILE A 378 -1.69 -24.89 9.23
CA ILE A 378 -1.72 -26.35 8.98
C ILE A 378 -2.58 -26.66 7.74
N GLY A 379 -3.75 -26.04 7.61
CA GLY A 379 -4.65 -26.21 6.46
C GLY A 379 -4.07 -25.75 5.12
N ARG A 380 -3.26 -24.70 5.13
CA ARG A 380 -2.55 -24.21 3.93
C ARG A 380 -1.37 -25.13 3.57
N CYS A 381 -0.58 -25.57 4.55
CA CYS A 381 0.44 -26.60 4.32
C CYS A 381 -0.14 -27.89 3.72
N ALA A 382 -1.26 -28.38 4.28
CA ALA A 382 -1.98 -29.55 3.78
C ALA A 382 -2.75 -29.32 2.46
N THR A 383 -2.90 -28.08 1.99
CA THR A 383 -3.35 -27.82 0.61
C THR A 383 -2.16 -27.88 -0.36
N ASN A 384 -0.99 -27.41 0.08
CA ASN A 384 0.20 -27.21 -0.78
C ASN A 384 1.08 -28.46 -0.91
N ILE A 385 1.10 -29.34 0.09
CA ILE A 385 1.96 -30.54 0.14
C ILE A 385 1.05 -31.75 0.37
N SER A 386 0.88 -32.57 -0.66
CA SER A 386 -0.08 -33.68 -0.69
C SER A 386 0.28 -34.83 0.26
N GLU A 387 1.56 -35.17 0.40
CA GLU A 387 2.08 -36.25 1.25
C GLU A 387 1.56 -36.18 2.70
N VAL A 388 1.42 -34.97 3.23
CA VAL A 388 1.16 -34.74 4.66
C VAL A 388 -0.35 -34.57 4.97
N THR A 389 -1.18 -34.45 3.92
CA THR A 389 -2.62 -34.09 4.00
C THR A 389 -3.41 -34.98 4.95
N ASP A 390 -3.27 -36.31 4.85
CA ASP A 390 -3.99 -37.25 5.73
C ASP A 390 -3.53 -37.15 7.19
N THR A 391 -2.25 -36.89 7.46
CA THR A 391 -1.75 -36.72 8.84
C THR A 391 -2.29 -35.43 9.46
N CYS A 392 -2.37 -34.36 8.68
CA CYS A 392 -2.99 -33.10 9.08
C CYS A 392 -4.50 -33.27 9.30
N LEU A 393 -5.22 -33.95 8.39
CA LEU A 393 -6.66 -34.22 8.53
C LEU A 393 -6.98 -35.01 9.80
N ASN A 394 -6.24 -36.08 10.08
CA ASN A 394 -6.41 -36.85 11.31
C ASN A 394 -6.13 -35.99 12.56
N GLY A 395 -5.04 -35.20 12.56
CA GLY A 395 -4.73 -34.27 13.65
C GLY A 395 -5.83 -33.22 13.89
N LEU A 396 -6.39 -32.65 12.82
CA LEU A 396 -7.49 -31.69 12.89
C LEU A 396 -8.79 -32.33 13.41
N VAL A 397 -9.07 -33.59 13.05
CA VAL A 397 -10.25 -34.31 13.55
C VAL A 397 -10.16 -34.59 15.06
N LEU A 398 -8.96 -34.82 15.62
CA LEU A 398 -8.79 -34.88 17.08
C LEU A 398 -9.12 -33.54 17.76
N LEU A 399 -8.82 -32.39 17.13
CA LEU A 399 -9.12 -31.06 17.69
C LEU A 399 -10.63 -30.76 17.80
N LEU A 400 -11.49 -31.49 17.07
CA LEU A 400 -12.96 -31.37 17.18
C LEU A 400 -13.49 -31.77 18.57
N SER A 401 -12.70 -32.54 19.34
CA SER A 401 -13.04 -32.94 20.72
C SER A 401 -12.59 -31.92 21.77
N ASN A 402 -12.02 -30.78 21.36
CA ASN A 402 -11.66 -29.70 22.28
C ASN A 402 -12.90 -28.91 22.73
N ARG A 403 -12.80 -28.24 23.88
CA ARG A 403 -13.87 -27.40 24.44
C ARG A 403 -13.88 -25.95 23.93
N ASP A 404 -12.77 -25.48 23.36
CA ASP A 404 -12.66 -24.11 22.83
C ASP A 404 -13.40 -23.97 21.49
N GLU A 405 -14.51 -23.23 21.47
CA GLU A 405 -15.36 -23.07 20.27
C GLU A 405 -14.60 -22.50 19.07
N THR A 406 -13.69 -21.56 19.28
CA THR A 406 -12.88 -20.91 18.23
C THR A 406 -11.91 -21.88 17.55
N VAL A 407 -11.23 -22.71 18.35
CA VAL A 407 -10.29 -23.74 17.89
C VAL A 407 -11.04 -24.81 17.09
N VAL A 408 -12.22 -25.20 17.57
CA VAL A 408 -13.10 -26.17 16.92
C VAL A 408 -13.69 -25.63 15.62
N ALA A 409 -14.22 -24.40 15.62
CA ALA A 409 -14.80 -23.76 14.43
C ALA A 409 -13.77 -23.61 13.29
N GLU A 410 -12.54 -23.25 13.60
CA GLU A 410 -11.49 -23.12 12.58
C GLU A 410 -11.03 -24.50 12.07
N SER A 411 -10.87 -25.49 12.96
CA SER A 411 -10.56 -26.88 12.56
C SER A 411 -11.59 -27.42 11.57
N VAL A 412 -12.87 -27.13 11.82
CA VAL A 412 -13.99 -27.48 10.95
C VAL A 412 -13.90 -26.83 9.56
N VAL A 413 -13.57 -25.54 9.48
CA VAL A 413 -13.40 -24.82 8.19
C VAL A 413 -12.27 -25.43 7.38
N VAL A 414 -11.14 -25.74 8.02
CA VAL A 414 -9.99 -26.37 7.36
C VAL A 414 -10.32 -27.79 6.89
N ILE A 415 -10.88 -28.65 7.75
CA ILE A 415 -11.29 -30.02 7.38
C ILE A 415 -12.24 -29.99 6.18
N LYS A 416 -13.24 -29.09 6.21
CA LYS A 416 -14.19 -28.92 5.12
C LYS A 416 -13.50 -28.60 3.80
N LYS A 417 -12.51 -27.70 3.78
CA LYS A 417 -11.73 -27.41 2.56
C LYS A 417 -10.98 -28.66 2.07
N LEU A 418 -10.19 -29.31 2.92
CA LEU A 418 -9.37 -30.45 2.52
C LEU A 418 -10.24 -31.60 1.96
N LEU A 419 -11.36 -31.91 2.61
CA LEU A 419 -12.34 -32.88 2.14
C LEU A 419 -13.04 -32.48 0.82
N GLN A 420 -13.14 -31.18 0.48
CA GLN A 420 -13.64 -30.71 -0.82
C GLN A 420 -12.57 -30.74 -1.92
N MET A 421 -11.28 -30.71 -1.58
CA MET A 421 -10.18 -30.83 -2.55
C MET A 421 -9.95 -32.29 -3.00
N GLN A 422 -10.06 -33.26 -2.07
CA GLN A 422 -9.84 -34.69 -2.33
C GLN A 422 -11.05 -35.56 -1.91
N PRO A 423 -12.25 -35.34 -2.51
CA PRO A 423 -13.50 -36.00 -2.10
C PRO A 423 -13.52 -37.52 -2.35
N THR A 424 -12.56 -38.06 -3.09
CA THR A 424 -12.45 -39.49 -3.41
C THR A 424 -11.83 -40.32 -2.30
N GLN A 425 -10.83 -39.80 -1.58
CA GLN A 425 -9.94 -40.59 -0.72
C GLN A 425 -10.43 -40.68 0.74
N HIS A 426 -10.94 -39.59 1.31
CA HIS A 426 -11.16 -39.48 2.76
C HIS A 426 -12.49 -40.06 3.30
N CYS A 427 -13.00 -41.15 2.70
CA CYS A 427 -14.28 -41.76 3.11
C CYS A 427 -14.27 -42.23 4.59
N GLU A 428 -13.17 -42.82 5.05
CA GLU A 428 -13.04 -43.28 6.43
C GLU A 428 -13.04 -42.14 7.45
N ILE A 429 -12.53 -40.96 7.06
CA ILE A 429 -12.50 -39.77 7.92
C ILE A 429 -13.94 -39.27 8.19
N ILE A 430 -14.79 -39.26 7.16
CA ILE A 430 -16.22 -38.91 7.31
C ILE A 430 -16.92 -39.92 8.23
N LYS A 431 -16.62 -41.23 8.11
CA LYS A 431 -17.14 -42.26 9.03
C LYS A 431 -16.64 -42.07 10.46
N HIS A 432 -15.40 -41.61 10.66
CA HIS A 432 -14.84 -41.33 11.99
C HIS A 432 -15.49 -40.10 12.63
N MET A 433 -15.62 -38.99 11.89
CA MET A 433 -16.34 -37.79 12.34
C MET A 433 -17.80 -38.09 12.70
N ALA A 434 -18.48 -38.95 11.93
CA ALA A 434 -19.85 -39.39 12.23
C ALA A 434 -19.97 -40.25 13.50
N LYS A 435 -18.88 -40.92 13.94
CA LYS A 435 -18.81 -41.61 15.25
C LYS A 435 -18.54 -40.64 16.40
N LEU A 436 -17.67 -39.64 16.17
CA LEU A 436 -17.34 -38.61 17.18
C LEU A 436 -18.47 -37.62 17.47
N PHE A 437 -19.46 -37.52 16.56
CA PHE A 437 -20.56 -36.56 16.64
C PHE A 437 -21.29 -36.50 17.99
N ASP A 438 -21.44 -37.63 18.69
CA ASP A 438 -22.13 -37.68 19.99
C ASP A 438 -21.35 -36.95 21.09
N ASN A 439 -20.02 -36.87 20.98
CA ASN A 439 -19.13 -36.26 21.97
C ASN A 439 -18.89 -34.76 21.74
N ILE A 440 -19.31 -34.22 20.59
CA ILE A 440 -19.01 -32.84 20.17
C ILE A 440 -20.13 -31.92 20.64
N THR A 441 -19.83 -31.07 21.63
CA THR A 441 -20.76 -30.07 22.19
C THR A 441 -20.91 -28.84 21.29
N VAL A 442 -19.83 -28.39 20.64
CA VAL A 442 -19.79 -27.13 19.89
C VAL A 442 -20.73 -27.17 18.69
N SER A 443 -21.79 -26.37 18.73
CA SER A 443 -22.86 -26.30 17.72
C SER A 443 -22.34 -26.09 16.29
N MET A 444 -21.33 -25.23 16.10
CA MET A 444 -20.74 -24.96 14.78
C MET A 444 -20.07 -26.20 14.15
N ALA A 445 -19.47 -27.07 14.97
CA ALA A 445 -18.94 -28.35 14.50
C ALA A 445 -20.06 -29.36 14.22
N ARG A 446 -21.08 -29.44 15.09
CA ARG A 446 -22.26 -30.30 14.87
C ARG A 446 -22.92 -29.98 13.53
N ALA A 447 -23.23 -28.71 13.28
CA ALA A 447 -23.80 -28.22 12.03
C ALA A 447 -22.94 -28.59 10.80
N SER A 448 -21.62 -28.45 10.90
CA SER A 448 -20.70 -28.69 9.78
C SER A 448 -20.42 -30.18 9.51
N ILE A 449 -20.46 -31.03 10.54
CA ILE A 449 -20.44 -32.50 10.36
C ILE A 449 -21.72 -32.97 9.67
N LEU A 450 -22.88 -32.43 10.05
CA LEU A 450 -24.15 -32.70 9.35
C LEU A 450 -24.12 -32.22 7.90
N TRP A 451 -23.49 -31.07 7.62
CA TRP A 451 -23.25 -30.59 6.26
C TRP A 451 -22.37 -31.55 5.45
N LEU A 452 -21.24 -32.02 6.01
CA LEU A 452 -20.32 -32.97 5.36
C LEU A 452 -21.00 -34.31 5.07
N ILE A 453 -21.71 -34.88 6.04
CA ILE A 453 -22.49 -36.11 5.88
C ILE A 453 -23.60 -35.91 4.83
N GLY A 454 -24.18 -34.71 4.72
CA GLY A 454 -25.17 -34.37 3.71
C GLY A 454 -24.58 -34.20 2.30
N GLU A 455 -23.43 -33.54 2.15
CA GLU A 455 -22.72 -33.42 0.87
C GLU A 455 -22.26 -34.79 0.35
N TYR A 456 -21.73 -35.65 1.22
CA TYR A 456 -21.22 -36.98 0.88
C TYR A 456 -22.18 -38.13 1.23
N CYS A 457 -23.50 -37.88 1.28
CA CYS A 457 -24.48 -38.87 1.74
C CYS A 457 -24.51 -40.16 0.89
N GLU A 458 -24.18 -40.07 -0.40
CA GLU A 458 -24.06 -41.22 -1.31
C GLU A 458 -22.87 -42.14 -0.95
N ARG A 459 -21.81 -41.60 -0.35
CA ARG A 459 -20.62 -42.35 0.09
C ARG A 459 -20.80 -43.04 1.44
N VAL A 460 -21.77 -42.58 2.26
CA VAL A 460 -22.00 -43.09 3.62
C VAL A 460 -23.46 -43.53 3.87
N PRO A 461 -24.06 -44.35 2.99
CA PRO A 461 -25.52 -44.57 2.93
C PRO A 461 -26.11 -45.29 4.15
N LYS A 462 -25.29 -45.97 4.97
CA LYS A 462 -25.71 -46.61 6.22
C LYS A 462 -25.69 -45.65 7.43
N ILE A 463 -24.64 -44.84 7.57
CA ILE A 463 -24.45 -44.00 8.78
C ILE A 463 -25.27 -42.71 8.69
N ALA A 464 -25.46 -42.13 7.49
CA ALA A 464 -26.20 -40.88 7.35
C ALA A 464 -27.67 -40.97 7.83
N PRO A 465 -28.44 -42.05 7.54
CA PRO A 465 -29.74 -42.29 8.18
C PRO A 465 -29.70 -42.47 9.71
N ASP A 466 -28.64 -43.07 10.26
CA ASP A 466 -28.49 -43.26 11.71
C ASP A 466 -28.22 -41.94 12.44
N VAL A 467 -27.38 -41.06 11.86
CA VAL A 467 -27.15 -39.70 12.35
C VAL A 467 -28.43 -38.87 12.24
N LEU A 468 -29.18 -38.97 11.14
CA LEU A 468 -30.49 -38.33 11.00
C LEU A 468 -31.48 -38.81 12.09
N ARG A 469 -31.47 -40.10 12.43
CA ARG A 469 -32.32 -40.67 13.51
C ARG A 469 -31.94 -40.15 14.89
N LYS A 470 -30.65 -39.88 15.14
CA LYS A 470 -30.19 -39.21 16.37
C LYS A 470 -30.68 -37.77 16.42
N MET A 471 -30.42 -36.99 15.37
CA MET A 471 -30.83 -35.58 15.29
C MET A 471 -32.34 -35.38 15.36
N ALA A 472 -33.13 -36.33 14.83
CA ALA A 472 -34.58 -36.31 14.99
C ALA A 472 -35.03 -36.30 16.46
N LYS A 473 -34.27 -36.92 17.38
CA LYS A 473 -34.59 -36.95 18.81
C LYS A 473 -34.20 -35.66 19.53
N SER A 474 -33.09 -35.02 19.17
CA SER A 474 -32.58 -33.82 19.83
C SER A 474 -33.03 -32.50 19.18
N PHE A 475 -33.62 -32.52 17.98
CA PHE A 475 -33.90 -31.36 17.12
C PHE A 475 -34.41 -30.10 17.83
N THR A 476 -35.33 -30.22 18.79
CA THR A 476 -35.93 -29.08 19.50
C THR A 476 -35.02 -28.45 20.58
N ALA A 477 -33.94 -29.13 20.97
CA ALA A 477 -32.98 -28.71 21.99
C ALA A 477 -31.59 -28.39 21.42
N GLU A 478 -31.43 -28.43 20.10
CA GLU A 478 -30.18 -28.10 19.39
C GLU A 478 -30.17 -26.62 18.98
N GLU A 479 -28.98 -26.06 18.78
CA GLU A 479 -28.80 -24.70 18.26
C GLU A 479 -29.33 -24.51 16.84
N ASP A 480 -29.74 -23.29 16.51
CA ASP A 480 -30.44 -22.96 15.26
C ASP A 480 -29.61 -23.30 14.00
N ILE A 481 -28.29 -23.10 14.05
CA ILE A 481 -27.38 -23.49 12.97
C ILE A 481 -27.32 -25.02 12.77
N VAL A 482 -27.54 -25.82 13.82
CA VAL A 482 -27.56 -27.29 13.76
C VAL A 482 -28.90 -27.78 13.23
N LYS A 483 -30.02 -27.19 13.69
CA LYS A 483 -31.36 -27.44 13.14
C LYS A 483 -31.40 -27.20 11.63
N LEU A 484 -30.87 -26.06 11.16
CA LEU A 484 -30.85 -25.70 9.74
C LEU A 484 -30.09 -26.74 8.88
N GLN A 485 -28.93 -27.21 9.34
CA GLN A 485 -28.20 -28.28 8.64
C GLN A 485 -28.85 -29.66 8.78
N THR A 486 -29.59 -29.91 9.86
CA THR A 486 -30.42 -31.12 10.01
C THR A 486 -31.53 -31.16 8.97
N VAL A 487 -32.22 -30.04 8.72
CA VAL A 487 -33.25 -29.95 7.67
C VAL A 487 -32.63 -30.12 6.27
N ASN A 488 -31.45 -29.53 6.01
CA ASN A 488 -30.71 -29.76 4.75
C ASN A 488 -30.32 -31.24 4.56
N LEU A 489 -29.80 -31.89 5.60
CA LEU A 489 -29.46 -33.33 5.59
C LEU A 489 -30.70 -34.19 5.34
N ALA A 490 -31.80 -33.92 6.03
CA ALA A 490 -33.08 -34.60 5.85
C ALA A 490 -33.61 -34.50 4.42
N ALA A 491 -33.47 -33.31 3.80
CA ALA A 491 -33.91 -33.05 2.43
C ALA A 491 -33.09 -33.81 1.39
N LYS A 492 -31.75 -33.82 1.54
CA LYS A 492 -30.87 -34.59 0.66
C LYS A 492 -31.07 -36.10 0.78
N LEU A 493 -31.15 -36.61 2.01
CA LEU A 493 -31.38 -38.03 2.26
C LEU A 493 -32.72 -38.53 1.74
N TYR A 494 -33.76 -37.70 1.77
CA TYR A 494 -35.05 -38.01 1.14
C TYR A 494 -34.93 -38.23 -0.38
N LEU A 495 -34.02 -37.50 -1.04
CA LEU A 495 -33.79 -37.59 -2.48
C LEU A 495 -32.81 -38.71 -2.89
N THR A 496 -31.90 -39.14 -2.01
CA THR A 496 -30.94 -40.23 -2.29
C THR A 496 -31.40 -41.59 -1.73
N ASN A 497 -31.88 -41.64 -0.48
CA ASN A 497 -32.34 -42.86 0.19
C ASN A 497 -33.75 -42.66 0.80
N SER A 498 -34.74 -42.40 -0.07
CA SER A 498 -36.13 -42.20 0.34
C SER A 498 -36.71 -43.41 1.10
N LYS A 499 -36.34 -44.65 0.70
CA LYS A 499 -36.87 -45.90 1.27
C LYS A 499 -36.69 -45.99 2.80
N GLN A 500 -35.56 -45.54 3.33
CA GLN A 500 -35.27 -45.59 4.77
C GLN A 500 -35.54 -44.26 5.50
N THR A 501 -35.48 -43.13 4.80
CA THR A 501 -35.47 -41.81 5.47
C THR A 501 -36.77 -41.01 5.36
N LYS A 502 -37.73 -41.42 4.49
CA LYS A 502 -39.01 -40.73 4.27
C LYS A 502 -39.74 -40.33 5.55
N LEU A 503 -39.88 -41.26 6.51
CA LEU A 503 -40.57 -41.01 7.79
C LEU A 503 -39.77 -40.06 8.71
N LEU A 504 -38.44 -40.22 8.79
CA LEU A 504 -37.57 -39.35 9.59
C LEU A 504 -37.59 -37.90 9.07
N THR A 505 -37.49 -37.72 7.76
CA THR A 505 -37.58 -36.40 7.13
C THR A 505 -38.98 -35.80 7.31
N GLN A 506 -40.06 -36.56 7.17
CA GLN A 506 -41.42 -36.05 7.43
C GLN A 506 -41.61 -35.62 8.90
N TYR A 507 -41.02 -36.34 9.86
CA TYR A 507 -41.04 -35.96 11.27
C TYR A 507 -40.29 -34.65 11.53
N ILE A 508 -39.04 -34.52 11.05
CA ILE A 508 -38.24 -33.29 11.17
C ILE A 508 -38.94 -32.09 10.48
N LEU A 509 -39.54 -32.28 9.30
CA LEU A 509 -40.31 -31.25 8.60
C LEU A 509 -41.66 -30.91 9.25
N ASN A 510 -42.15 -31.72 10.19
CA ASN A 510 -43.30 -31.41 11.03
C ASN A 510 -42.88 -30.59 12.26
N LEU A 511 -41.76 -30.93 12.91
CA LEU A 511 -41.19 -30.15 14.01
C LEU A 511 -40.79 -28.74 13.53
N GLY A 512 -39.95 -28.65 12.50
CA GLY A 512 -39.45 -27.36 11.99
C GLY A 512 -40.55 -26.44 11.45
N LYS A 513 -41.74 -26.94 11.08
CA LYS A 513 -42.89 -26.11 10.64
C LYS A 513 -43.34 -25.12 11.72
N TYR A 514 -43.07 -25.43 12.99
CA TYR A 514 -43.49 -24.68 14.17
C TYR A 514 -42.30 -24.26 15.06
N ASP A 515 -41.06 -24.31 14.56
CA ASP A 515 -39.90 -23.81 15.30
C ASP A 515 -40.05 -22.31 15.62
N GLN A 516 -39.43 -21.83 16.69
CA GLN A 516 -39.47 -20.43 17.10
C GLN A 516 -38.74 -19.52 16.10
N ASN A 517 -37.63 -19.97 15.51
CA ASN A 517 -36.88 -19.18 14.55
C ASN A 517 -37.59 -19.12 13.19
N TYR A 518 -37.84 -17.90 12.70
CA TYR A 518 -38.53 -17.60 11.45
C TYR A 518 -37.83 -18.19 10.21
N ASP A 519 -36.49 -18.13 10.12
CA ASP A 519 -35.75 -18.68 8.98
C ASP A 519 -35.88 -20.21 8.94
N ILE A 520 -35.67 -20.89 10.06
CA ILE A 520 -35.84 -22.35 10.14
C ILE A 520 -37.26 -22.77 9.77
N ARG A 521 -38.25 -22.02 10.26
CA ARG A 521 -39.68 -22.22 10.01
C ARG A 521 -40.01 -22.12 8.53
N ASP A 522 -39.59 -21.05 7.86
CA ASP A 522 -39.91 -20.83 6.45
C ASP A 522 -39.01 -21.62 5.49
N ARG A 523 -37.75 -21.87 5.85
CA ARG A 523 -36.88 -22.84 5.17
C ARG A 523 -37.47 -24.25 5.22
N THR A 524 -38.00 -24.67 6.36
CA THR A 524 -38.68 -25.97 6.52
C THR A 524 -39.93 -26.07 5.64
N ARG A 525 -40.75 -25.01 5.61
CA ARG A 525 -41.95 -24.94 4.75
C ARG A 525 -41.59 -24.99 3.26
N PHE A 526 -40.59 -24.23 2.83
CA PHE A 526 -40.08 -24.24 1.46
C PHE A 526 -39.54 -25.61 1.05
N ILE A 527 -38.64 -26.20 1.87
CA ILE A 527 -38.05 -27.52 1.61
C ILE A 527 -39.13 -28.60 1.56
N ARG A 528 -40.13 -28.56 2.46
CA ARG A 528 -41.27 -29.48 2.45
C ARG A 528 -42.04 -29.40 1.14
N GLN A 529 -42.38 -28.20 0.67
CA GLN A 529 -43.11 -28.01 -0.59
C GLN A 529 -42.27 -28.37 -1.83
N LEU A 530 -40.94 -28.31 -1.73
CA LEU A 530 -40.01 -28.68 -2.79
C LEU A 530 -39.82 -30.20 -2.94
N ILE A 531 -39.76 -30.96 -1.83
CA ILE A 531 -39.41 -32.40 -1.85
C ILE A 531 -40.56 -33.36 -1.57
N VAL A 532 -41.60 -32.94 -0.83
CA VAL A 532 -42.74 -33.83 -0.51
C VAL A 532 -43.78 -33.71 -1.62
N PRO A 533 -44.12 -34.80 -2.34
CA PRO A 533 -45.17 -34.78 -3.35
C PRO A 533 -46.51 -34.40 -2.72
N ASN A 534 -47.19 -33.44 -3.35
CA ASN A 534 -48.45 -32.90 -2.91
C ASN A 534 -49.25 -32.46 -4.15
N GLU A 535 -50.57 -32.41 -4.10
CA GLU A 535 -51.41 -32.10 -5.28
C GLU A 535 -51.14 -30.70 -5.88
N LYS A 536 -50.51 -29.82 -5.09
CA LYS A 536 -50.08 -28.47 -5.48
C LYS A 536 -48.55 -28.32 -5.59
N SER A 537 -47.81 -29.41 -5.85
CA SER A 537 -46.35 -29.35 -6.06
C SER A 537 -45.99 -28.57 -7.32
N GLY A 538 -45.49 -27.34 -7.15
CA GLY A 538 -45.11 -26.45 -8.25
C GLY A 538 -43.92 -26.94 -9.07
N ALA A 539 -43.70 -26.30 -10.23
CA ALA A 539 -42.71 -26.72 -11.23
C ALA A 539 -41.28 -26.90 -10.69
N LEU A 540 -40.89 -26.17 -9.64
CA LEU A 540 -39.58 -26.29 -8.97
C LEU A 540 -39.28 -27.71 -8.43
N SER A 541 -40.31 -28.48 -8.05
CA SER A 541 -40.16 -29.85 -7.55
C SER A 541 -39.41 -30.77 -8.53
N LYS A 542 -39.62 -30.60 -9.84
CA LYS A 542 -38.90 -31.32 -10.91
C LYS A 542 -37.38 -31.08 -10.86
N TYR A 543 -36.95 -29.94 -10.33
CA TYR A 543 -35.55 -29.54 -10.22
C TYR A 543 -34.97 -29.74 -8.81
N ALA A 544 -35.74 -30.23 -7.83
CA ALA A 544 -35.31 -30.38 -6.44
C ALA A 544 -33.98 -31.14 -6.29
N ARG A 545 -33.76 -32.20 -7.08
CA ARG A 545 -32.48 -32.95 -7.11
C ARG A 545 -31.31 -32.06 -7.56
N ARG A 546 -31.48 -31.26 -8.61
CA ARG A 546 -30.43 -30.35 -9.12
C ARG A 546 -30.15 -29.21 -8.14
N ILE A 547 -31.19 -28.66 -7.50
CA ILE A 547 -31.08 -27.55 -6.56
C ILE A 547 -30.38 -27.97 -5.25
N LEU A 548 -30.76 -29.13 -4.68
CA LEU A 548 -30.27 -29.56 -3.36
C LEU A 548 -28.97 -30.38 -3.41
N LEU A 549 -28.62 -30.98 -4.56
CA LEU A 549 -27.36 -31.72 -4.77
C LEU A 549 -26.38 -31.01 -5.72
N ALA A 550 -26.56 -29.70 -5.98
CA ALA A 550 -25.58 -28.90 -6.71
C ALA A 550 -24.22 -28.92 -5.96
N PRO A 551 -23.09 -29.19 -6.64
CA PRO A 551 -21.77 -29.18 -6.02
C PRO A 551 -21.41 -27.75 -5.61
N LYS A 552 -20.96 -27.57 -4.37
CA LYS A 552 -20.60 -26.26 -3.83
C LYS A 552 -19.10 -26.00 -3.98
N PRO A 553 -18.68 -24.78 -4.35
CA PRO A 553 -17.25 -24.45 -4.43
C PRO A 553 -16.56 -24.64 -3.07
N ALA A 554 -15.27 -24.97 -3.11
CA ALA A 554 -14.45 -25.08 -1.91
C ALA A 554 -14.11 -23.67 -1.38
N PRO A 555 -14.10 -23.46 -0.05
CA PRO A 555 -13.65 -22.20 0.54
C PRO A 555 -12.14 -22.05 0.33
N VAL A 556 -11.69 -20.89 -0.16
CA VAL A 556 -10.28 -20.67 -0.46
C VAL A 556 -9.54 -20.16 0.78
N LEU A 557 -8.81 -21.05 1.46
CA LEU A 557 -7.79 -20.63 2.45
C LEU A 557 -6.64 -19.97 1.70
N GLU A 558 -6.65 -18.64 1.63
CA GLU A 558 -5.58 -17.80 1.10
C GLU A 558 -4.76 -17.15 2.23
N SER A 559 -3.62 -16.55 1.89
CA SER A 559 -2.82 -15.76 2.82
C SER A 559 -3.47 -14.38 3.07
N ALA A 560 -3.48 -13.92 4.33
CA ALA A 560 -3.82 -12.52 4.68
C ALA A 560 -2.77 -11.48 4.19
N PHE A 561 -1.73 -11.96 3.50
CA PHE A 561 -0.66 -11.18 2.87
C PHE A 561 -0.67 -11.30 1.34
N LYS A 562 -1.62 -12.05 0.75
CA LYS A 562 -1.92 -11.99 -0.68
C LYS A 562 -2.25 -10.55 -1.09
N ASP A 563 -1.92 -10.19 -2.33
CA ASP A 563 -2.13 -8.88 -2.94
C ASP A 563 -1.35 -7.68 -2.33
N ARG A 564 -0.58 -7.87 -1.25
CA ARG A 564 0.27 -6.80 -0.67
C ARG A 564 1.42 -6.37 -1.58
N ASP A 565 1.81 -7.21 -2.53
CA ASP A 565 2.84 -6.96 -3.55
C ASP A 565 2.57 -5.72 -4.43
N ARG A 566 1.32 -5.24 -4.45
CA ARG A 566 0.88 -4.01 -5.12
C ARG A 566 1.51 -2.74 -4.52
N PHE A 567 1.99 -2.81 -3.28
CA PHE A 567 2.59 -1.68 -2.57
C PHE A 567 4.10 -1.82 -2.43
N GLN A 568 4.83 -0.71 -2.58
CA GLN A 568 6.28 -0.66 -2.38
C GLN A 568 6.62 -1.14 -0.96
N LEU A 569 7.51 -2.14 -0.89
CA LEU A 569 7.93 -2.80 0.34
C LEU A 569 8.41 -1.76 1.38
N GLY A 570 8.04 -1.90 2.64
CA GLY A 570 8.47 -1.02 3.73
C GLY A 570 7.74 0.33 3.83
N THR A 571 6.80 0.63 2.93
CA THR A 571 5.96 1.84 3.03
C THR A 571 4.80 1.67 4.02
N LEU A 572 4.20 2.78 4.45
CA LEU A 572 2.98 2.76 5.26
C LEU A 572 1.82 2.07 4.51
N SER A 573 1.72 2.27 3.18
CA SER A 573 0.69 1.63 2.37
C SER A 573 0.81 0.10 2.34
N HIS A 574 2.03 -0.41 2.22
CA HIS A 574 2.33 -1.84 2.35
C HIS A 574 2.02 -2.37 3.76
N SER A 575 2.30 -1.57 4.78
CA SER A 575 2.02 -1.91 6.18
C SER A 575 0.51 -1.99 6.49
N LEU A 576 -0.30 -1.11 5.89
CA LEU A 576 -1.76 -1.09 6.07
C LEU A 576 -2.53 -1.93 5.03
N ASN A 577 -1.89 -2.31 3.92
CA ASN A 577 -2.51 -2.86 2.71
C ASN A 577 -3.56 -1.93 2.08
N ILE A 578 -3.38 -0.61 2.21
CA ILE A 578 -4.27 0.46 1.74
C ILE A 578 -3.41 1.60 1.22
N LYS A 579 -3.79 2.26 0.12
CA LYS A 579 -3.07 3.44 -0.39
C LYS A 579 -3.19 4.61 0.59
N ALA A 580 -2.10 4.92 1.29
CA ALA A 580 -2.02 6.05 2.21
C ALA A 580 -1.96 7.40 1.46
N THR A 581 -2.32 8.49 2.14
CA THR A 581 -2.16 9.86 1.63
C THR A 581 -0.69 10.15 1.32
N GLY A 582 -0.40 10.71 0.14
CA GLY A 582 0.97 10.95 -0.32
C GLY A 582 1.73 9.72 -0.82
N TYR A 583 1.11 8.54 -0.90
CA TYR A 583 1.77 7.35 -1.47
C TYR A 583 1.91 7.46 -2.99
N LEU A 584 3.17 7.61 -3.43
CA LEU A 584 3.59 7.52 -4.82
C LEU A 584 3.96 6.07 -5.16
N GLU A 585 3.52 5.60 -6.32
CA GLU A 585 3.84 4.26 -6.82
C GLU A 585 5.19 4.25 -7.54
N LEU A 586 5.97 3.16 -7.40
CA LEU A 586 7.20 2.99 -8.16
C LEU A 586 6.88 2.78 -9.64
N SER A 587 7.44 3.63 -10.49
CA SER A 587 7.33 3.51 -11.94
C SER A 587 7.82 2.15 -12.46
N ASP A 588 7.19 1.70 -13.54
CA ASP A 588 7.69 0.59 -14.35
C ASP A 588 9.03 0.91 -15.00
N TRP A 589 9.81 -0.14 -15.28
CA TRP A 589 11.12 -0.02 -15.90
C TRP A 589 11.02 0.52 -17.35
N PRO A 590 11.86 1.48 -17.77
CA PRO A 590 11.92 1.92 -19.15
C PRO A 590 12.40 0.79 -20.08
N ALA A 591 11.87 0.77 -21.30
CA ALA A 591 12.26 -0.21 -22.33
C ALA A 591 13.67 0.03 -22.90
N VAL A 592 14.12 1.30 -22.90
CA VAL A 592 15.44 1.76 -23.34
C VAL A 592 15.95 2.73 -22.26
N ALA A 593 17.20 2.58 -21.82
CA ALA A 593 17.81 3.54 -20.90
C ALA A 593 18.27 4.79 -21.68
N PRO A 594 18.14 6.01 -21.12
CA PRO A 594 18.78 7.19 -21.69
C PRO A 594 20.31 7.11 -21.58
N ASP A 595 21.00 7.84 -22.45
CA ASP A 595 22.45 7.73 -22.64
C ASP A 595 23.25 7.97 -21.34
N GLN A 596 24.29 7.16 -21.14
CA GLN A 596 25.18 7.24 -19.97
C GLN A 596 25.92 8.59 -19.89
N SER A 597 26.10 9.26 -21.03
CA SER A 597 26.64 10.62 -21.13
C SER A 597 25.83 11.65 -20.34
N VAL A 598 24.52 11.47 -20.13
CA VAL A 598 23.68 12.38 -19.34
C VAL A 598 24.12 12.43 -17.85
N ARG A 599 24.86 11.42 -17.38
CA ARG A 599 25.48 11.38 -16.03
C ARG A 599 26.97 11.75 -16.05
N ASN A 600 27.56 11.93 -17.23
CA ASN A 600 28.93 12.41 -17.42
C ASN A 600 28.91 13.94 -17.49
N VAL A 601 29.11 14.61 -16.37
CA VAL A 601 29.39 16.06 -16.34
C VAL A 601 30.89 16.23 -16.20
N GLU A 602 31.50 16.98 -17.13
CA GLU A 602 32.90 17.38 -17.03
C GLU A 602 33.12 18.17 -15.73
N VAL A 603 34.19 17.83 -15.00
CA VAL A 603 34.56 18.58 -13.80
C VAL A 603 35.15 19.90 -14.27
N ILE A 604 34.33 20.95 -14.28
CA ILE A 604 34.78 22.32 -14.57
C ILE A 604 35.84 22.68 -13.53
N GLU A 605 37.09 22.75 -13.98
CA GLU A 605 38.20 23.23 -13.17
C GLU A 605 38.00 24.71 -12.80
N PRO A 606 38.45 25.16 -11.62
CA PRO A 606 38.33 26.55 -11.22
C PRO A 606 39.34 27.43 -11.98
N VAL A 607 38.95 27.87 -13.18
CA VAL A 607 39.68 28.86 -13.99
C VAL A 607 39.83 30.15 -13.17
N GLY A 608 41.04 30.50 -12.72
CA GLY A 608 41.20 31.73 -11.92
C GLY A 608 42.53 32.04 -11.23
N SER A 609 43.63 31.30 -11.40
CA SER A 609 44.95 31.71 -10.87
C SER A 609 46.12 31.24 -11.73
N LEU A 610 46.91 32.20 -12.23
CA LEU A 610 48.18 31.96 -12.95
C LEU A 610 49.34 31.65 -11.97
N PRO A 611 50.49 31.12 -12.41
CA PRO A 611 50.74 29.71 -12.15
C PRO A 611 52.05 29.42 -11.38
N SER A 612 52.09 28.29 -10.68
CA SER A 612 53.30 27.69 -10.12
C SER A 612 53.20 26.17 -10.16
N LEU A 613 54.34 25.52 -10.40
CA LEU A 613 54.48 24.11 -10.79
C LEU A 613 53.98 23.07 -9.75
N LEU A 614 53.77 21.86 -10.27
CA LEU A 614 53.68 20.58 -9.54
C LEU A 614 54.86 20.39 -8.55
N LEU A 615 54.77 19.55 -7.50
CA LEU A 615 54.48 18.11 -7.59
C LEU A 615 53.88 17.48 -6.31
N THR A 616 53.20 16.35 -6.50
CA THR A 616 52.69 15.44 -5.44
C THR A 616 53.73 14.41 -5.00
N TYR A 617 53.66 13.94 -3.76
CA TYR A 617 54.21 12.63 -3.38
C TYR A 617 53.21 11.79 -2.57
N SER A 618 53.31 10.47 -2.74
CA SER A 618 52.46 9.46 -2.10
C SER A 618 53.29 8.23 -1.75
N VAL A 619 53.07 7.65 -0.57
CA VAL A 619 53.65 6.36 -0.19
C VAL A 619 52.55 5.46 0.38
N ALA A 620 52.56 4.18 -0.03
CA ALA A 620 51.69 3.14 0.50
C ALA A 620 52.50 1.87 0.77
N VAL A 621 52.24 1.23 1.91
CA VAL A 621 52.70 -0.12 2.25
C VAL A 621 51.49 -0.81 2.89
N VAL A 622 50.71 -1.57 2.13
CA VAL A 622 50.92 -2.99 1.79
C VAL A 622 50.90 -3.88 3.04
N HIS A 623 49.96 -4.83 3.06
CA HIS A 623 50.08 -6.04 3.86
C HIS A 623 50.18 -7.23 2.90
N THR A 624 51.21 -8.05 3.05
CA THR A 624 51.49 -9.18 2.15
C THR A 624 50.59 -10.38 2.47
N CYS A 625 50.37 -11.22 1.45
CA CYS A 625 49.71 -12.52 1.62
C CYS A 625 50.72 -13.62 1.27
N ARG A 626 51.11 -14.42 2.26
CA ARG A 626 51.71 -15.74 2.04
C ARG A 626 50.58 -16.77 2.03
N ILE A 627 50.56 -17.62 1.00
CA ILE A 627 49.86 -18.89 1.05
C ILE A 627 50.95 -19.94 1.23
N ASP A 628 50.89 -20.65 2.35
CA ASP A 628 51.59 -21.90 2.55
C ASP A 628 50.55 -22.98 2.87
N SER A 629 50.92 -24.26 2.69
CA SER A 629 49.93 -25.34 2.72
C SER A 629 49.33 -25.59 4.12
N GLN A 630 48.04 -25.93 4.15
CA GLN A 630 47.22 -26.29 5.33
C GLN A 630 46.82 -25.14 6.28
N ASN A 631 45.50 -24.91 6.40
CA ASN A 631 44.79 -24.15 7.45
C ASN A 631 45.44 -22.90 8.08
N CYS A 632 44.91 -21.72 7.78
CA CYS A 632 45.02 -20.59 8.72
C CYS A 632 43.78 -19.67 8.74
N TYR A 633 43.51 -19.11 9.92
CA TYR A 633 42.46 -18.13 10.18
C TYR A 633 43.06 -16.72 10.20
N PHE A 634 42.27 -15.70 9.84
CA PHE A 634 42.71 -14.30 9.91
C PHE A 634 42.11 -13.58 11.13
N THR A 635 42.98 -13.03 11.98
CA THR A 635 42.61 -12.12 13.08
C THR A 635 43.27 -10.76 12.86
N VAL A 636 42.51 -9.69 13.09
CA VAL A 636 43.00 -8.30 13.01
C VAL A 636 42.82 -7.66 14.38
N SER A 637 43.88 -7.02 14.88
CA SER A 637 43.87 -6.28 16.15
C SER A 637 44.16 -4.80 15.88
N TYR A 638 43.48 -3.92 16.61
CA TYR A 638 43.58 -2.47 16.43
C TYR A 638 44.47 -1.85 17.52
N LYS A 639 45.21 -0.80 17.17
CA LYS A 639 45.65 0.22 18.13
C LYS A 639 45.66 1.60 17.50
N SER A 640 45.13 2.57 18.24
CA SER A 640 45.05 3.98 17.87
C SER A 640 46.05 4.79 18.71
N LEU A 641 46.47 5.97 18.26
CA LEU A 641 46.37 7.19 19.06
C LEU A 641 46.57 8.50 18.26
N SER A 642 46.41 9.61 18.98
CA SER A 642 46.21 11.01 18.58
C SER A 642 47.50 11.77 18.15
N PRO A 643 47.41 13.03 17.65
CA PRO A 643 48.49 13.70 16.90
C PRO A 643 49.30 14.74 17.70
N GLN A 644 50.41 15.21 17.11
CA GLN A 644 51.11 16.48 17.44
C GLN A 644 51.54 17.23 16.16
N LEU A 645 52.25 18.37 16.31
CA LEU A 645 52.30 19.49 15.36
C LEU A 645 53.72 19.86 14.87
N VAL A 646 53.77 20.53 13.71
CA VAL A 646 54.77 21.46 13.12
C VAL A 646 56.23 21.02 12.82
N SER A 647 56.64 21.22 11.55
CA SER A 647 57.74 22.12 11.10
C SER A 647 58.80 21.56 10.11
N SER A 648 58.82 22.17 8.91
CA SER A 648 59.98 22.62 8.09
C SER A 648 61.19 21.71 7.71
N GLY A 649 61.29 21.40 6.40
CA GLY A 649 62.52 21.38 5.56
C GLY A 649 63.58 20.27 5.76
N SER A 650 64.52 20.04 4.82
CA SER A 650 64.58 20.29 3.36
C SER A 650 65.78 19.52 2.74
N GLU A 651 65.76 19.29 1.41
CA GLU A 651 66.88 18.80 0.55
C GLU A 651 67.45 17.36 0.80
N ASP A 652 68.14 16.70 -0.14
CA ASP A 652 67.81 16.41 -1.56
C ASP A 652 68.70 15.25 -2.14
N GLU A 653 68.55 14.94 -3.43
CA GLU A 653 69.49 14.28 -4.39
C GLU A 653 69.69 12.73 -4.48
N SER A 654 69.42 12.20 -5.69
CA SER A 654 70.27 11.27 -6.50
C SER A 654 70.39 9.75 -6.09
N ASP A 655 70.58 8.75 -6.98
CA ASP A 655 70.50 8.65 -8.47
C ASP A 655 70.45 7.18 -9.00
N GLU A 656 70.48 7.02 -10.34
CA GLU A 656 70.95 5.88 -11.19
C GLU A 656 70.04 4.66 -11.53
N LYS A 657 69.67 4.56 -12.83
CA LYS A 657 69.89 3.44 -13.83
C LYS A 657 69.46 1.97 -13.55
N SER A 658 69.27 1.07 -14.53
CA SER A 658 68.89 1.11 -15.98
C SER A 658 68.71 -0.33 -16.52
N SER A 659 68.18 -0.51 -17.75
CA SER A 659 68.42 -1.66 -18.71
C SER A 659 67.99 -3.11 -18.31
N GLU A 660 67.64 -4.06 -19.18
CA GLU A 660 67.37 -4.12 -20.65
C GLU A 660 66.67 -5.45 -21.06
N GLU A 661 66.10 -5.49 -22.29
CA GLU A 661 65.81 -6.68 -23.16
C GLU A 661 64.88 -7.84 -22.65
N SER A 662 64.22 -8.69 -23.48
CA SER A 662 63.78 -8.73 -24.91
C SER A 662 62.66 -9.84 -25.04
N ASP A 663 62.05 -10.31 -26.15
CA ASP A 663 62.25 -10.17 -27.61
C ASP A 663 60.98 -10.54 -28.48
N LYS A 664 61.10 -10.38 -29.82
CA LYS A 664 60.47 -10.98 -31.05
C LYS A 664 59.32 -12.05 -31.01
N SER A 665 58.48 -12.28 -32.06
CA SER A 665 58.17 -11.57 -33.34
C SER A 665 57.00 -12.21 -34.18
N SER A 666 56.54 -11.50 -35.24
CA SER A 666 56.02 -12.01 -36.57
C SER A 666 54.69 -12.81 -36.66
N SER A 667 53.86 -12.79 -37.73
CA SER A 667 53.72 -11.94 -38.95
C SER A 667 52.53 -12.37 -39.87
N GLU A 668 51.92 -11.43 -40.65
CA GLU A 668 51.22 -11.65 -41.97
C GLU A 668 49.89 -12.50 -42.01
N SER A 669 48.96 -12.46 -43.02
CA SER A 669 48.64 -11.54 -44.15
C SER A 669 47.26 -11.88 -44.81
N GLU A 670 46.59 -10.88 -45.44
CA GLU A 670 45.59 -10.99 -46.58
C GLU A 670 44.25 -11.80 -46.45
N SER A 671 43.24 -11.73 -47.35
CA SER A 671 42.64 -10.65 -48.19
C SER A 671 41.24 -11.05 -48.82
N GLU A 672 40.56 -10.12 -49.52
CA GLU A 672 39.52 -10.34 -50.58
C GLU A 672 38.02 -10.68 -50.25
N GLN A 673 37.16 -10.72 -51.30
CA GLN A 673 35.71 -10.42 -51.28
C GLN A 673 34.75 -11.54 -51.75
N LYS A 674 33.43 -11.47 -51.42
CA LYS A 674 32.31 -11.57 -52.42
C LYS A 674 30.88 -11.27 -51.90
N LYS A 675 29.99 -10.86 -52.83
CA LYS A 675 28.55 -10.56 -52.64
C LYS A 675 27.65 -11.76 -53.00
N LYS A 676 26.44 -11.87 -52.40
CA LYS A 676 25.20 -12.31 -53.10
C LYS A 676 23.89 -11.95 -52.37
N LYS A 677 22.82 -11.72 -53.13
CA LYS A 677 21.46 -11.35 -52.66
C LYS A 677 20.62 -12.60 -52.30
N LYS A 678 19.66 -12.46 -51.37
CA LYS A 678 18.41 -13.27 -51.32
C LYS A 678 17.19 -12.40 -51.02
N THR A 679 15.99 -12.95 -51.27
CA THR A 679 14.76 -12.20 -51.59
C THR A 679 13.76 -12.12 -50.43
N LYS A 680 12.92 -11.07 -50.39
CA LYS A 680 11.90 -10.84 -49.36
C LYS A 680 10.71 -11.83 -49.46
N LYS A 681 10.23 -12.30 -48.30
CA LYS A 681 8.82 -12.62 -48.00
C LYS A 681 8.51 -12.13 -46.58
N ALA A 682 7.26 -11.77 -46.29
CA ALA A 682 6.86 -11.14 -45.03
C ALA A 682 5.55 -11.73 -44.47
N PRO A 683 5.43 -11.92 -43.14
CA PRO A 683 4.17 -12.24 -42.48
C PRO A 683 3.63 -11.11 -41.57
N GLN A 684 2.37 -10.76 -41.81
CA GLN A 684 1.31 -10.30 -40.88
C GLN A 684 1.68 -9.64 -39.53
N LYS A 685 1.15 -8.43 -39.31
CA LYS A 685 1.10 -7.76 -37.99
C LYS A 685 0.06 -8.42 -37.06
N LYS A 686 0.40 -8.62 -35.79
CA LYS A 686 -0.57 -8.79 -34.68
C LYS A 686 -0.77 -7.43 -33.98
N ALA A 687 -1.99 -7.16 -33.51
CA ALA A 687 -2.30 -5.96 -32.74
C ALA A 687 -1.83 -6.08 -31.28
N LYS A 688 -1.65 -4.94 -30.60
CA LYS A 688 -1.36 -4.86 -29.16
C LYS A 688 -2.68 -4.84 -28.35
N PRO A 689 -2.72 -5.40 -27.13
CA PRO A 689 -3.83 -5.15 -26.20
C PRO A 689 -3.83 -3.68 -25.77
N THR A 690 -5.03 -3.11 -25.60
CA THR A 690 -5.21 -1.71 -25.17
C THR A 690 -5.92 -1.68 -23.81
N THR A 691 -5.34 -0.96 -22.85
CA THR A 691 -5.93 -0.79 -21.51
C THR A 691 -6.98 0.32 -21.52
N VAL A 692 -8.13 0.10 -20.86
CA VAL A 692 -9.13 1.15 -20.67
C VAL A 692 -8.67 2.09 -19.55
N ASN A 693 -8.38 3.34 -19.91
CA ASN A 693 -7.81 4.35 -19.00
C ASN A 693 -8.87 5.24 -18.32
N ILE A 694 -8.40 6.03 -17.36
CA ILE A 694 -9.16 6.83 -16.38
C ILE A 694 -10.16 7.80 -17.04
N PRO A 695 -11.38 7.96 -16.50
CA PRO A 695 -12.35 8.94 -17.00
C PRO A 695 -11.89 10.39 -16.83
N THR A 696 -12.02 11.16 -17.90
CA THR A 696 -11.99 12.63 -17.86
C THR A 696 -13.19 13.15 -17.07
N PHE A 697 -12.98 14.06 -16.12
CA PHE A 697 -14.09 14.62 -15.33
C PHE A 697 -15.00 15.49 -16.21
N GLY A 698 -16.24 15.03 -16.41
CA GLY A 698 -17.31 15.86 -16.98
C GLY A 698 -17.75 16.96 -16.00
N PRO A 699 -18.50 17.99 -16.47
CA PRO A 699 -18.93 19.10 -15.64
C PRO A 699 -19.80 18.63 -14.47
N VAL A 700 -19.42 19.04 -13.26
CA VAL A 700 -20.13 18.73 -12.02
C VAL A 700 -21.49 19.44 -12.02
N LYS A 701 -22.58 18.66 -11.95
CA LYS A 701 -23.93 19.20 -11.82
C LYS A 701 -24.24 19.48 -10.35
N SER A 702 -24.53 20.74 -10.05
CA SER A 702 -25.05 21.16 -8.75
C SER A 702 -26.58 21.10 -8.75
N HIS A 703 -27.14 20.58 -7.66
CA HIS A 703 -28.55 20.44 -7.39
C HIS A 703 -28.93 21.30 -6.18
N GLU A 704 -30.17 21.77 -6.11
CA GLU A 704 -30.67 22.50 -4.94
C GLU A 704 -31.19 21.53 -3.87
N LEU A 705 -30.92 21.83 -2.61
CA LEU A 705 -31.36 21.05 -1.45
C LEU A 705 -32.38 21.83 -0.58
N LEU A 706 -32.18 23.15 -0.45
CA LEU A 706 -33.03 24.06 0.32
C LEU A 706 -32.95 25.47 -0.28
N HIS A 707 -34.09 26.05 -0.66
CA HIS A 707 -34.18 27.41 -1.18
C HIS A 707 -34.13 28.43 -0.02
N HIS A 708 -33.52 29.60 -0.22
CA HIS A 708 -33.38 30.60 0.84
C HIS A 708 -34.74 31.04 1.44
N MET A 709 -35.81 31.07 0.63
CA MET A 709 -37.16 31.41 1.09
C MET A 709 -37.79 30.31 1.96
N THR A 710 -37.47 29.03 1.74
CA THR A 710 -38.02 27.92 2.55
C THR A 710 -37.14 27.58 3.75
N GLY A 711 -35.84 27.85 3.66
CA GLY A 711 -34.88 27.76 4.78
C GLY A 711 -34.79 29.01 5.66
N LYS A 712 -35.73 29.96 5.55
CA LYS A 712 -35.79 31.21 6.34
C LYS A 712 -34.48 32.03 6.35
N GLY A 713 -33.76 32.04 5.23
CA GLY A 713 -32.44 32.65 5.10
C GLY A 713 -31.33 31.63 4.86
N LEU A 714 -31.42 30.43 5.45
CA LEU A 714 -30.51 29.34 5.09
C LEU A 714 -30.85 28.82 3.69
N SER A 715 -29.84 28.68 2.84
CA SER A 715 -29.96 27.94 1.57
C SER A 715 -28.88 26.86 1.49
N ALA A 716 -29.20 25.79 0.78
CA ALA A 716 -28.30 24.65 0.60
C ALA A 716 -28.36 24.14 -0.84
N ARG A 717 -27.19 23.88 -1.42
CA ARG A 717 -27.00 23.22 -2.72
C ARG A 717 -26.05 22.05 -2.54
N TYR A 718 -26.24 20.98 -3.30
CA TYR A 718 -25.40 19.78 -3.22
C TYR A 718 -24.87 19.34 -4.58
N HIS A 719 -23.74 18.64 -4.61
CA HIS A 719 -23.25 17.95 -5.79
C HIS A 719 -22.48 16.68 -5.43
N PHE A 720 -22.37 15.78 -6.40
CA PHE A 720 -21.55 14.58 -6.30
C PHE A 720 -20.15 14.89 -6.88
N PRO A 721 -19.08 14.94 -6.07
CA PRO A 721 -17.73 15.21 -6.57
C PRO A 721 -17.08 14.03 -7.31
N ARG A 722 -17.74 12.85 -7.33
CA ARG A 722 -17.23 11.59 -7.92
C ARG A 722 -15.83 11.18 -7.42
N GLN A 723 -15.54 11.54 -6.18
CA GLN A 723 -14.33 11.15 -5.45
C GLN A 723 -14.65 10.05 -4.42
N PRO A 724 -13.70 9.15 -4.09
CA PRO A 724 -13.89 8.19 -3.00
C PRO A 724 -14.23 8.89 -1.68
N CYS A 725 -15.23 8.40 -0.97
CA CYS A 725 -15.65 9.00 0.29
C CYS A 725 -14.56 8.85 1.38
N LEU A 726 -14.12 9.99 1.92
CA LEU A 726 -13.06 10.07 2.94
C LEU A 726 -13.41 9.33 4.24
N TYR A 727 -14.70 9.10 4.51
CA TYR A 727 -15.17 8.51 5.77
C TYR A 727 -15.21 6.99 5.76
N GLN A 728 -15.64 6.37 4.64
CA GLN A 728 -15.67 4.91 4.39
C GLN A 728 -15.74 4.66 2.87
N PRO A 729 -15.09 3.60 2.34
CA PRO A 729 -15.08 3.32 0.89
C PRO A 729 -16.43 2.80 0.35
N ASN A 730 -17.35 2.36 1.21
CA ASN A 730 -18.69 1.90 0.85
C ASN A 730 -19.78 3.00 0.91
N MET A 731 -19.37 4.27 0.97
CA MET A 731 -20.26 5.43 1.01
C MET A 731 -20.06 6.30 -0.22
N VAL A 732 -21.14 6.87 -0.74
CA VAL A 732 -21.08 7.91 -1.78
C VAL A 732 -20.70 9.23 -1.11
N ALA A 733 -19.72 9.92 -1.66
CA ALA A 733 -19.37 11.28 -1.24
C ALA A 733 -20.37 12.28 -1.83
N VAL A 734 -20.86 13.20 -1.00
CA VAL A 734 -21.67 14.36 -1.42
C VAL A 734 -21.08 15.60 -0.79
N GLN A 735 -20.95 16.68 -1.55
CA GLN A 735 -20.59 17.99 -1.03
C GLN A 735 -21.83 18.88 -1.00
N VAL A 736 -22.05 19.55 0.13
CA VAL A 736 -23.19 20.44 0.37
C VAL A 736 -22.66 21.83 0.69
N THR A 737 -22.91 22.80 -0.19
CA THR A 737 -22.65 24.22 0.04
C THR A 737 -23.86 24.84 0.72
N LEU A 738 -23.67 25.29 1.94
CA LEU A 738 -24.59 26.14 2.68
C LEU A 738 -24.29 27.61 2.35
N THR A 739 -25.32 28.45 2.26
CA THR A 739 -25.17 29.91 2.14
C THR A 739 -26.22 30.59 3.01
N ASN A 740 -25.80 31.54 3.85
CA ASN A 740 -26.69 32.39 4.63
C ASN A 740 -27.11 33.61 3.81
N GLY A 741 -28.41 33.78 3.60
CA GLY A 741 -29.06 34.92 2.95
C GLY A 741 -30.03 35.66 3.88
N SER A 742 -29.72 35.73 5.17
CA SER A 742 -30.41 36.59 6.15
C SER A 742 -29.45 37.61 6.77
N ASP A 743 -30.01 38.69 7.31
CA ASP A 743 -29.27 39.82 7.92
C ASP A 743 -28.61 39.49 9.28
N HIS A 744 -28.67 38.22 9.72
CA HIS A 744 -28.16 37.75 11.02
C HIS A 744 -27.37 36.45 10.87
N SER A 745 -26.45 36.19 11.80
CA SER A 745 -25.65 34.97 11.78
C SER A 745 -26.46 33.75 12.21
N LEU A 746 -26.43 32.69 11.41
CA LEU A 746 -27.06 31.41 11.72
C LEU A 746 -26.11 30.56 12.58
N GLU A 747 -26.61 29.97 13.66
CA GLU A 747 -25.81 29.20 14.62
C GLU A 747 -26.19 27.71 14.63
N GLU A 748 -25.23 26.89 15.07
CA GLU A 748 -25.37 25.44 15.30
C GLU A 748 -25.93 24.65 14.10
N ILE A 749 -25.39 24.86 12.88
CA ILE A 749 -25.89 24.16 11.70
C ILE A 749 -25.43 22.69 11.70
N HIS A 750 -26.39 21.77 11.81
CA HIS A 750 -26.16 20.32 11.93
C HIS A 750 -27.19 19.46 11.17
N ILE A 751 -27.00 18.14 11.17
CA ILE A 751 -27.99 17.17 10.70
C ILE A 751 -28.69 16.56 11.93
N GLY A 752 -30.02 16.58 11.95
CA GLY A 752 -30.83 16.06 13.06
C GLY A 752 -30.96 14.52 13.07
N ASP A 753 -31.27 13.95 14.24
CA ASP A 753 -31.26 12.50 14.55
C ASP A 753 -32.16 11.58 13.68
N ARG A 754 -32.96 12.14 12.76
CA ARG A 754 -33.77 11.33 11.83
C ARG A 754 -32.91 10.75 10.72
N SER A 755 -32.46 9.52 10.95
CA SER A 755 -31.86 8.67 9.93
C SER A 755 -32.84 8.32 8.79
N PRO A 756 -32.33 8.11 7.56
CA PRO A 756 -33.13 7.69 6.41
C PRO A 756 -33.68 6.26 6.54
N VAL A 757 -34.46 5.85 5.54
CA VAL A 757 -35.20 4.58 5.51
C VAL A 757 -34.29 3.36 5.73
N TRP A 758 -34.86 2.37 6.43
CA TRP A 758 -34.26 1.12 6.89
C TRP A 758 -33.17 0.54 5.97
N GLY A 759 -31.91 0.64 6.39
CA GLY A 759 -30.73 0.15 5.67
C GLY A 759 -29.75 1.27 5.29
N MET A 760 -30.26 2.43 4.87
CA MET A 760 -29.44 3.59 4.50
C MET A 760 -28.75 4.19 5.73
N ARG A 761 -27.53 4.71 5.57
CA ARG A 761 -26.76 5.32 6.67
C ARG A 761 -26.11 6.62 6.26
N LEU A 762 -26.48 7.72 6.91
CA LEU A 762 -25.56 8.84 7.12
C LEU A 762 -24.59 8.46 8.26
N LYS A 763 -23.52 9.23 8.42
CA LYS A 763 -22.53 9.04 9.49
C LYS A 763 -22.41 10.33 10.29
N ASP A 764 -22.42 10.21 11.63
CA ASP A 764 -22.70 11.27 12.61
C ASP A 764 -21.59 12.35 12.77
N ARG A 765 -20.91 12.71 11.68
CA ARG A 765 -19.94 13.82 11.60
C ARG A 765 -20.09 14.61 10.32
N PHE A 766 -21.30 15.15 10.13
CA PHE A 766 -21.38 16.53 9.66
C PHE A 766 -20.53 17.39 10.62
N LEU A 767 -19.66 18.24 10.10
CA LEU A 767 -18.96 19.20 10.96
C LEU A 767 -19.97 20.30 11.31
N THR A 768 -20.50 20.27 12.53
CA THR A 768 -21.41 21.30 13.02
C THR A 768 -20.75 22.66 12.84
N HIS A 769 -21.35 23.51 12.00
CA HIS A 769 -20.85 24.87 11.85
C HIS A 769 -21.46 25.73 12.97
N GLU A 770 -20.60 26.05 13.93
CA GLU A 770 -20.97 26.78 15.15
C GLU A 770 -21.65 28.12 14.83
N ARG A 771 -21.16 28.84 13.79
CA ARG A 771 -21.73 30.10 13.33
C ARG A 771 -21.43 30.37 11.85
N LEU A 772 -22.41 30.87 11.10
CA LEU A 772 -22.32 31.27 9.68
C LEU A 772 -22.86 32.71 9.53
N GLU A 773 -21.96 33.66 9.24
CA GLU A 773 -22.26 35.09 9.11
C GLU A 773 -23.19 35.40 7.91
N PRO A 774 -23.84 36.58 7.86
CA PRO A 774 -24.58 37.04 6.69
C PRO A 774 -23.76 37.01 5.39
N GLU A 775 -24.41 36.67 4.27
CA GLU A 775 -23.85 36.46 2.93
C GLU A 775 -22.75 35.38 2.81
N ALA A 776 -22.29 34.79 3.92
CA ALA A 776 -21.24 33.78 3.92
C ALA A 776 -21.73 32.43 3.36
N SER A 777 -20.83 31.73 2.67
CA SER A 777 -21.06 30.36 2.18
C SER A 777 -19.97 29.40 2.63
N VAL A 778 -20.34 28.16 2.96
CA VAL A 778 -19.42 27.11 3.43
C VAL A 778 -19.80 25.75 2.83
N THR A 779 -18.80 24.98 2.38
CA THR A 779 -19.02 23.66 1.76
C THR A 779 -18.58 22.53 2.68
N VAL A 780 -19.55 21.71 3.09
CA VAL A 780 -19.34 20.53 3.94
C VAL A 780 -19.35 19.26 3.10
N SER A 781 -18.47 18.30 3.42
CA SER A 781 -18.47 16.97 2.82
C SER A 781 -19.24 15.99 3.72
N MET A 782 -20.10 15.16 3.13
CA MET A 782 -20.85 14.11 3.83
C MET A 782 -20.76 12.78 3.10
N GLY A 783 -20.79 11.68 3.86
CA GLY A 783 -20.89 10.32 3.33
C GLY A 783 -22.30 9.76 3.50
N ILE A 784 -22.89 9.27 2.42
CA ILE A 784 -24.19 8.58 2.43
C ILE A 784 -24.02 7.16 1.92
N ASP A 785 -24.36 6.16 2.74
CA ASP A 785 -24.54 4.79 2.29
C ASP A 785 -25.97 4.61 1.76
N PHE A 786 -26.11 4.57 0.44
CA PHE A 786 -27.38 4.33 -0.25
C PHE A 786 -27.76 2.83 -0.29
N SER A 787 -26.91 1.91 0.18
CA SER A 787 -27.09 0.46 0.07
C SER A 787 -27.41 -0.03 -1.35
N ASP A 788 -26.81 0.62 -2.36
CA ASP A 788 -27.08 0.46 -3.79
C ASP A 788 -28.57 0.66 -4.21
N SER A 789 -29.33 1.40 -3.40
CA SER A 789 -30.72 1.82 -3.68
C SER A 789 -30.76 3.16 -4.42
N THR A 790 -31.72 3.32 -5.34
CA THR A 790 -32.01 4.58 -6.04
C THR A 790 -33.08 5.43 -5.33
N GLN A 791 -33.42 5.08 -4.09
CA GLN A 791 -34.35 5.86 -3.25
C GLN A 791 -33.66 7.12 -2.70
N ALA A 792 -34.45 8.15 -2.39
CA ALA A 792 -33.92 9.37 -1.79
C ALA A 792 -33.53 9.14 -0.31
N ALA A 793 -32.33 9.58 0.06
CA ALA A 793 -31.91 9.69 1.44
C ALA A 793 -32.56 10.94 2.04
N ASN A 794 -33.60 10.74 2.85
CA ASN A 794 -34.31 11.79 3.56
C ASN A 794 -33.66 12.02 4.93
N PHE A 795 -33.39 13.26 5.29
CA PHE A 795 -32.85 13.67 6.59
C PHE A 795 -33.33 15.08 6.95
N GLN A 796 -32.99 15.56 8.15
CA GLN A 796 -33.27 16.94 8.57
C GLN A 796 -31.98 17.74 8.69
N LEU A 797 -32.00 18.96 8.19
CA LEU A 797 -30.94 19.95 8.31
C LEU A 797 -31.44 21.01 9.31
N CYS A 798 -30.75 21.14 10.43
CA CYS A 798 -31.17 21.93 11.57
C CYS A 798 -30.25 23.14 11.78
N THR A 799 -30.82 24.26 12.18
CA THR A 799 -30.10 25.33 12.89
C THR A 799 -30.43 25.22 14.38
N LYS A 800 -29.90 26.14 15.18
CA LYS A 800 -30.27 26.37 16.58
C LYS A 800 -31.79 26.50 16.82
N ASP A 801 -32.50 27.18 15.92
CA ASP A 801 -33.91 27.59 16.11
C ASP A 801 -34.91 26.90 15.17
N ASP A 802 -34.45 26.29 14.06
CA ASP A 802 -35.32 25.78 12.99
C ASP A 802 -34.85 24.41 12.42
N GLN A 803 -35.79 23.65 11.85
CA GLN A 803 -35.53 22.32 11.28
C GLN A 803 -36.15 22.16 9.89
N PHE A 804 -35.32 21.84 8.90
CA PHE A 804 -35.73 21.71 7.50
C PHE A 804 -35.60 20.25 7.02
N SER A 805 -36.71 19.65 6.58
CA SER A 805 -36.67 18.30 6.00
C SER A 805 -36.18 18.37 4.56
N VAL A 806 -35.13 17.61 4.24
CA VAL A 806 -34.45 17.63 2.93
C VAL A 806 -34.21 16.20 2.42
N SER A 807 -34.04 16.04 1.11
CA SER A 807 -33.90 14.73 0.47
C SER A 807 -32.87 14.76 -0.65
N ILE A 808 -31.93 13.81 -0.63
CA ILE A 808 -30.91 13.64 -1.68
C ILE A 808 -31.18 12.32 -2.42
N GLN A 809 -31.51 12.40 -3.71
CA GLN A 809 -31.66 11.23 -4.58
C GLN A 809 -30.44 11.09 -5.50
N PRO A 810 -29.80 9.90 -5.58
CA PRO A 810 -28.71 9.64 -6.50
C PRO A 810 -29.25 9.20 -7.88
N ALA A 811 -28.63 9.70 -8.95
CA ALA A 811 -28.72 9.03 -10.26
C ALA A 811 -27.89 7.74 -10.24
N VAL A 812 -28.20 6.75 -11.08
CA VAL A 812 -27.54 5.43 -10.98
C VAL A 812 -26.03 5.52 -11.22
N GLY A 813 -25.59 6.46 -12.07
CA GLY A 813 -24.17 6.71 -12.32
C GLY A 813 -23.37 7.16 -11.10
N GLU A 814 -24.00 7.82 -10.11
CA GLU A 814 -23.31 8.25 -8.87
C GLU A 814 -23.20 7.13 -7.82
N LEU A 815 -23.88 5.99 -8.05
CA LEU A 815 -23.73 4.76 -7.26
C LEU A 815 -22.59 3.86 -7.78
N LEU A 816 -21.89 4.25 -8.85
CA LEU A 816 -20.88 3.44 -9.53
C LEU A 816 -19.49 4.09 -9.49
N MET A 817 -18.50 3.35 -9.02
CA MET A 817 -17.08 3.69 -9.17
C MET A 817 -16.51 3.01 -10.43
N PRO A 818 -15.72 3.72 -11.27
CA PRO A 818 -15.09 3.11 -12.44
C PRO A 818 -14.08 2.02 -12.03
N SER A 819 -14.08 0.90 -12.76
CA SER A 819 -13.21 -0.25 -12.50
C SER A 819 -12.37 -0.55 -13.73
N SER A 820 -11.05 -0.33 -13.65
CA SER A 820 -10.13 -0.78 -14.69
C SER A 820 -10.08 -2.31 -14.75
N MET A 821 -10.04 -2.86 -15.97
CA MET A 821 -9.90 -4.28 -16.25
C MET A 821 -9.36 -4.49 -17.68
N THR A 822 -8.86 -5.69 -17.98
CA THR A 822 -8.43 -6.02 -19.35
C THR A 822 -9.63 -6.40 -20.22
N GLU A 823 -9.51 -6.26 -21.54
CA GLU A 823 -10.56 -6.72 -22.48
C GLU A 823 -10.84 -8.23 -22.34
N GLN A 824 -9.81 -9.04 -22.04
CA GLN A 824 -9.99 -10.48 -21.82
C GLN A 824 -10.82 -10.78 -20.58
N ASP A 825 -10.72 -9.96 -19.53
CA ASP A 825 -11.50 -10.15 -18.30
C ASP A 825 -12.91 -9.59 -18.45
N PHE A 826 -13.07 -8.43 -19.11
CA PHE A 826 -14.38 -7.90 -19.51
C PHE A 826 -15.20 -8.96 -20.25
N CYS A 827 -14.62 -9.61 -21.27
CA CYS A 827 -15.32 -10.62 -22.06
C CYS A 827 -15.61 -11.94 -21.30
N LYS A 828 -14.90 -12.24 -20.20
CA LYS A 828 -15.23 -13.38 -19.32
C LYS A 828 -16.43 -13.07 -18.44
N GLU A 829 -16.46 -11.87 -17.86
CA GLU A 829 -17.52 -11.41 -16.95
C GLU A 829 -18.80 -11.00 -17.71
N GLN A 830 -18.74 -10.77 -19.03
CA GLN A 830 -19.87 -10.32 -19.84
C GLN A 830 -21.02 -11.37 -20.02
N GLY A 831 -20.78 -12.65 -19.72
CA GLY A 831 -21.82 -13.66 -19.46
C GLY A 831 -23.04 -13.70 -20.41
N GLU A 832 -24.24 -13.85 -19.84
CA GLU A 832 -25.51 -13.55 -20.53
C GLU A 832 -25.98 -12.12 -20.19
N PRO A 833 -26.64 -11.39 -21.11
CA PRO A 833 -27.07 -10.01 -20.92
C PRO A 833 -28.25 -9.88 -19.95
N THR A 834 -28.05 -9.17 -18.82
CA THR A 834 -29.14 -8.88 -17.85
C THR A 834 -30.24 -8.01 -18.47
N LEU A 835 -29.86 -7.02 -19.28
CA LEU A 835 -30.75 -6.28 -20.18
C LEU A 835 -30.00 -5.91 -21.47
N SER A 836 -30.74 -5.87 -22.58
CA SER A 836 -30.26 -5.29 -23.83
C SER A 836 -31.38 -4.52 -24.53
N LEU A 837 -31.03 -3.42 -25.20
CA LEU A 837 -31.96 -2.54 -25.89
C LEU A 837 -31.35 -2.08 -27.23
N LEU A 838 -32.00 -2.43 -28.33
CA LEU A 838 -31.70 -1.86 -29.64
C LEU A 838 -32.44 -0.52 -29.76
N GLN A 839 -31.73 0.58 -30.02
CA GLN A 839 -32.35 1.89 -30.24
C GLN A 839 -31.68 2.63 -31.41
N ARG A 840 -32.48 3.38 -32.16
CA ARG A 840 -32.03 4.20 -33.29
C ARG A 840 -31.59 5.58 -32.80
N TRP A 841 -30.37 5.99 -33.11
CA TRP A 841 -29.77 7.27 -32.69
C TRP A 841 -29.30 8.07 -33.91
N SER A 842 -29.13 9.39 -33.77
CA SER A 842 -28.42 10.17 -34.78
C SER A 842 -26.91 9.93 -34.73
N HIS A 843 -26.20 10.22 -35.83
CA HIS A 843 -24.75 10.02 -35.91
C HIS A 843 -23.99 10.89 -34.88
N TRP A 844 -24.47 12.12 -34.65
CA TRP A 844 -23.92 13.04 -33.65
C TRP A 844 -24.11 12.54 -32.21
N GLN A 845 -25.29 12.02 -31.87
CA GLN A 845 -25.55 11.40 -30.56
C GLN A 845 -24.66 10.18 -30.31
N PHE A 846 -24.44 9.34 -31.33
CA PHE A 846 -23.52 8.21 -31.22
C PHE A 846 -22.07 8.67 -31.00
N MET A 847 -21.60 9.66 -31.78
CA MET A 847 -20.26 10.26 -31.61
C MET A 847 -20.08 10.84 -30.19
N ALA A 848 -21.05 11.62 -29.71
CA ALA A 848 -21.03 12.19 -28.36
C ALA A 848 -20.98 11.11 -27.28
N PHE A 849 -21.78 10.03 -27.41
CA PHE A 849 -21.76 8.90 -26.50
C PHE A 849 -20.38 8.19 -26.46
N THR A 850 -19.73 8.00 -27.62
CA THR A 850 -18.37 7.45 -27.71
C THR A 850 -17.25 8.41 -27.27
N HIS A 851 -17.57 9.68 -27.03
CA HIS A 851 -16.67 10.64 -26.38
C HIS A 851 -16.88 10.68 -24.84
N VAL A 852 -18.10 10.42 -24.37
CA VAL A 852 -18.41 10.30 -22.92
C VAL A 852 -17.90 8.97 -22.35
N LEU A 853 -17.93 7.88 -23.12
CA LEU A 853 -17.28 6.61 -22.80
C LEU A 853 -15.93 6.52 -23.53
N LEU A 854 -14.81 6.72 -22.82
CA LEU A 854 -13.46 6.88 -23.41
C LEU A 854 -13.10 5.84 -24.48
N PHE A 855 -13.14 6.24 -25.75
CA PHE A 855 -12.46 5.64 -26.92
C PHE A 855 -12.65 4.13 -27.19
N ALA A 856 -13.47 3.46 -26.40
CA ALA A 856 -13.87 2.07 -26.56
C ALA A 856 -15.34 1.96 -26.12
N SER A 857 -16.12 1.16 -26.84
CA SER A 857 -17.58 1.08 -26.69
C SER A 857 -18.05 0.31 -25.44
N ARG A 858 -17.25 0.32 -24.37
CA ARG A 858 -17.37 -0.51 -23.17
C ARG A 858 -16.98 0.28 -21.94
N PHE A 859 -17.80 0.20 -20.89
CA PHE A 859 -17.54 0.74 -19.56
C PHE A 859 -17.68 -0.36 -18.51
N ALA A 860 -16.80 -0.36 -17.52
CA ALA A 860 -16.88 -1.24 -16.36
C ALA A 860 -16.86 -0.39 -15.08
N GLY A 861 -17.82 -0.63 -14.20
CA GLY A 861 -17.92 -0.02 -12.88
C GLY A 861 -18.28 -1.03 -11.81
N ARG A 862 -18.14 -0.63 -10.54
CA ARG A 862 -18.60 -1.39 -9.39
C ARG A 862 -19.50 -0.54 -8.52
N THR A 863 -20.53 -1.14 -7.93
CA THR A 863 -21.42 -0.43 -7.01
C THR A 863 -20.68 -0.02 -5.74
N VAL A 864 -21.00 1.16 -5.21
CA VAL A 864 -20.31 1.72 -4.05
C VAL A 864 -20.57 0.91 -2.78
N SER A 865 -21.82 0.56 -2.47
CA SER A 865 -22.15 -0.06 -1.17
C SER A 865 -21.80 -1.56 -1.13
N SER A 866 -22.01 -2.31 -2.22
CA SER A 866 -21.77 -3.77 -2.25
C SER A 866 -20.67 -4.25 -3.20
N GLY A 867 -19.96 -3.36 -3.91
CA GLY A 867 -18.86 -3.72 -4.81
C GLY A 867 -19.26 -4.56 -6.03
N ALA A 868 -20.56 -4.64 -6.34
CA ALA A 868 -21.11 -5.52 -7.38
C ALA A 868 -20.75 -4.99 -8.78
N LEU A 869 -20.45 -5.88 -9.73
CA LEU A 869 -19.96 -5.50 -11.05
C LEU A 869 -21.10 -5.03 -11.96
N VAL A 870 -20.89 -3.91 -12.65
CA VAL A 870 -21.77 -3.38 -13.68
C VAL A 870 -20.96 -3.13 -14.95
N LEU A 871 -21.24 -3.89 -16.01
CA LEU A 871 -20.65 -3.71 -17.33
C LEU A 871 -21.69 -3.09 -18.26
N VAL A 872 -21.27 -2.13 -19.08
CA VAL A 872 -22.08 -1.48 -20.10
C VAL A 872 -21.35 -1.60 -21.43
N THR A 873 -22.01 -2.15 -22.45
CA THR A 873 -21.46 -2.30 -23.81
C THR A 873 -22.41 -1.65 -24.81
N ALA A 874 -21.89 -0.86 -25.74
CA ALA A 874 -22.65 -0.28 -26.84
C ALA A 874 -22.08 -0.78 -28.18
N GLU A 875 -22.82 -1.64 -28.87
CA GLU A 875 -22.44 -2.16 -30.19
C GLU A 875 -23.20 -1.39 -31.27
N SER A 876 -22.49 -0.72 -32.18
CA SER A 876 -23.11 -0.27 -33.43
C SER A 876 -23.42 -1.49 -34.30
N ARG A 877 -24.67 -1.61 -34.77
CA ARG A 877 -25.10 -2.69 -35.68
C ARG A 877 -25.38 -2.19 -37.09
N GLU A 878 -25.82 -0.94 -37.23
CA GLU A 878 -25.98 -0.26 -38.53
C GLU A 878 -25.67 1.24 -38.36
N SER A 879 -25.57 1.98 -39.46
CA SER A 879 -25.21 3.42 -39.49
C SER A 879 -26.13 4.38 -38.72
N SER A 880 -27.24 3.89 -38.15
CA SER A 880 -28.11 4.67 -37.24
C SER A 880 -28.63 3.86 -36.04
N THR A 881 -28.15 2.63 -35.78
CA THR A 881 -28.68 1.75 -34.71
C THR A 881 -27.58 1.23 -33.80
N ALA A 882 -27.77 1.46 -32.49
CA ALA A 882 -26.89 0.96 -31.44
C ALA A 882 -27.66 -0.03 -30.55
N LEU A 883 -26.99 -1.13 -30.22
CA LEU A 883 -27.41 -2.07 -29.17
C LEU A 883 -26.69 -1.69 -27.88
N LEU A 884 -27.45 -1.23 -26.89
CA LEU A 884 -26.95 -0.99 -25.54
C LEU A 884 -27.24 -2.22 -24.66
N THR A 885 -26.20 -2.84 -24.14
CA THR A 885 -26.25 -4.03 -23.30
C THR A 885 -25.69 -3.72 -21.91
N ILE A 886 -26.39 -4.14 -20.87
CA ILE A 886 -26.01 -3.92 -19.47
C ILE A 886 -25.99 -5.26 -18.75
N ASN A 887 -24.85 -5.60 -18.14
CA ASN A 887 -24.65 -6.80 -17.34
C ASN A 887 -24.43 -6.41 -15.87
N THR A 888 -25.26 -6.97 -14.99
CA THR A 888 -25.14 -6.86 -13.53
C THR A 888 -26.05 -7.90 -12.87
N ASP A 889 -25.72 -8.30 -11.65
CA ASP A 889 -26.58 -9.04 -10.74
C ASP A 889 -27.83 -8.24 -10.28
N LYS A 890 -27.80 -6.91 -10.35
CA LYS A 890 -28.86 -6.01 -9.86
C LYS A 890 -29.78 -5.54 -10.98
N SER A 891 -30.77 -6.36 -11.33
CA SER A 891 -31.76 -6.09 -12.39
C SER A 891 -32.48 -4.75 -12.29
N ILE A 892 -32.84 -4.30 -11.07
CA ILE A 892 -33.45 -2.98 -10.85
C ILE A 892 -32.48 -1.87 -11.28
N MET A 893 -31.21 -1.96 -10.88
CA MET A 893 -30.16 -1.01 -11.25
C MET A 893 -29.93 -0.98 -12.76
N ALA A 894 -29.91 -2.15 -13.42
CA ALA A 894 -29.84 -2.24 -14.88
C ALA A 894 -30.99 -1.48 -15.57
N SER A 895 -32.23 -1.65 -15.09
CA SER A 895 -33.41 -1.01 -15.67
C SER A 895 -33.45 0.51 -15.50
N MET A 896 -32.89 1.02 -14.40
CA MET A 896 -32.77 2.46 -14.14
C MET A 896 -31.57 3.06 -14.89
N LEU A 897 -30.41 2.40 -14.90
CA LEU A 897 -29.25 2.83 -15.70
C LEU A 897 -29.59 2.93 -17.19
N LEU A 898 -30.37 1.98 -17.72
CA LEU A 898 -30.86 2.00 -19.10
C LEU A 898 -31.75 3.23 -19.39
N ARG A 899 -32.54 3.66 -18.41
CA ARG A 899 -33.39 4.86 -18.50
C ARG A 899 -32.56 6.13 -18.43
N ASP A 900 -31.64 6.23 -17.47
CA ASP A 900 -30.75 7.37 -17.28
C ASP A 900 -29.89 7.60 -18.53
N LEU A 901 -29.27 6.53 -19.07
CA LEU A 901 -28.50 6.59 -20.31
C LEU A 901 -29.37 7.00 -21.50
N LYS A 902 -30.58 6.42 -21.65
CA LYS A 902 -31.53 6.79 -22.72
C LYS A 902 -31.98 8.25 -22.63
N GLN A 903 -32.13 8.80 -21.42
CA GLN A 903 -32.53 10.19 -21.22
C GLN A 903 -31.36 11.15 -21.48
N ALA A 904 -30.15 10.83 -21.03
CA ALA A 904 -28.95 11.60 -21.35
C ALA A 904 -28.69 11.65 -22.87
N LEU A 905 -28.87 10.51 -23.56
CA LEU A 905 -28.79 10.38 -25.02
C LEU A 905 -29.89 11.13 -25.80
N ALA A 906 -31.00 11.51 -25.14
CA ALA A 906 -32.07 12.32 -25.73
C ALA A 906 -31.91 13.83 -25.42
N GLN A 907 -30.92 14.20 -24.60
CA GLN A 907 -30.55 15.57 -24.26
C GLN A 907 -29.22 16.01 -24.91
N ALA A 908 -28.57 15.10 -25.65
CA ALA A 908 -27.40 15.31 -26.49
C ALA A 908 -27.75 15.12 -27.97
#